data_AF-A0A2V2PK88-F1
#
_entry.id   AF-A0A2V2PK88-F1
#
_cell.length_a   1.000
_cell.length_b   1.000
_cell.length_c   1.000
_cell.angle_alpha   90.00
_cell.angle_beta   90.00
_cell.angle_gamma   90.00
#
_symmetry.space_group_name_H-M   'P 1'
#
loop_
_entity.id
_entity.type
_entity.pdbx_description
1 polymer ?
#
loop_
_entity_poly.entity_id
_entity_poly.type
_entity_poly.pdbx_seq_one_letter_code
_entity_poly.pdbx_strand_id
1 'polypeptide(L)'
;LSLADGARIVALRARAVQDRAPDGAMGLVERPVGEVTGQLAAYGDALSVAVVNTARSTVVAGDAEALDRFLAQMEATGAYCQRVDVDYASHSPHMDVLLPALREQLTGLASTETEIAFYSSVTGERAAGPELDADYWCRNLREPVRFDRALERLRADGFGTFVEVSPHPVLQIALAQGTEADAAAVVVGSLRRGRGGLEQPLRALAELHVQGVPVPWQRVFPASDTYRTDLPTYAFERRRYWLDETDDTIPPAGTASWREDVLALPEPERPGSVVALVTQEAAALLGRPVDAVRPDLTLREQGFDSLMVVELRNRLSARTRVPLPTVLAFDYPTPRAIAALLLTHADAQDPQDGAQEAASAVAAVPVRPDEDDPVVIVSMACRLPDGIDTPEAFWDLLADGREASSPFPRRWDGWDLGTIEETERAATGRRFERRGGFVRDVEDFDAAFFGLSPREALSLDPQQRLVLEVVWEAIERANLRTASLEGGNTGVYIGSMSSDYDIARRWDVGSSDGYKITGNGSSLISGRVSYTLGLSGPALTIDTACSSSLVALRLACEALRSGECDLAFAGGVTVMSTPQIFVEFSRLNGLAADGRCKSFADDADGTSWAEGCGVLVLKRLSDARRDGDRVLAVVRGTAMNQDGRSQGLTAPNGLAQQRVVRGALADGGLTPADIDAVEAHATGTVLGDPIEAGALASVFAGRVRPLHLGSAKSNIGHAQAASGVIGVIKMVLALQHELLPRTLHAEKPNTRIDWTGGELELLREPRKWPRTRRVRRAGVSSFGISGTNTHVIIEEAPEAPETVVADRPGDGPVHPLVISGTDPAALRAQARHWAEWLDARPAAPMRDIAHTSAVGRTHLDARAVVFAGDATEAAAALRAV
;
A
#
# COMPACT_ATOMS: atom_id res chain seq x y z
N LEU A 1 -19.99 -7.52 35.22
CA LEU A 1 -20.01 -6.42 36.23
C LEU A 1 -20.10 -5.10 35.51
N SER A 2 -20.87 -4.14 36.03
CA SER A 2 -20.82 -2.77 35.52
C SER A 2 -19.51 -2.08 35.95
N LEU A 3 -19.12 -0.98 35.28
CA LEU A 3 -17.98 -0.16 35.69
C LEU A 3 -18.13 0.35 37.13
N ALA A 4 -19.36 0.72 37.52
CA ALA A 4 -19.67 1.18 38.87
C ALA A 4 -19.45 0.08 39.92
N ASP A 5 -19.87 -1.15 39.62
CA ASP A 5 -19.66 -2.29 40.51
C ASP A 5 -18.19 -2.67 40.64
N GLY A 6 -17.45 -2.66 39.52
CA GLY A 6 -16.00 -2.88 39.52
C GLY A 6 -15.27 -1.84 40.36
N ALA A 7 -15.59 -0.55 40.19
CA ALA A 7 -15.03 0.53 41.00
C ALA A 7 -15.41 0.41 42.47
N ARG A 8 -16.65 0.00 42.77
CA ARG A 8 -17.13 -0.25 44.14
C ARG A 8 -16.33 -1.37 44.81
N ILE A 9 -16.07 -2.48 44.12
CA ILE A 9 -15.25 -3.59 44.65
C ILE A 9 -13.85 -3.10 45.01
N VAL A 10 -13.18 -2.40 44.09
CA VAL A 10 -11.82 -1.88 44.31
C VAL A 10 -11.77 -0.93 45.50
N ALA A 11 -12.71 0.03 45.57
CA ALA A 11 -12.74 1.04 46.63
C ALA A 11 -13.05 0.43 48.02
N LEU A 12 -14.01 -0.48 48.10
CA LEU A 12 -14.40 -1.13 49.37
C LEU A 12 -13.32 -2.10 49.85
N ARG A 13 -12.70 -2.86 48.93
CA ARG A 13 -11.58 -3.74 49.26
C ARG A 13 -10.39 -2.94 49.78
N ALA A 14 -10.00 -1.86 49.11
CA ALA A 14 -8.90 -1.01 49.54
C ALA A 14 -9.16 -0.41 50.93
N ARG A 15 -10.38 0.06 51.20
CA ARG A 15 -10.78 0.58 52.51
C ARG A 15 -10.75 -0.50 53.59
N ALA A 16 -11.28 -1.70 53.31
CA ALA A 16 -11.28 -2.80 54.25
C ALA A 16 -9.86 -3.22 54.65
N VAL A 17 -8.94 -3.26 53.67
CA VAL A 17 -7.52 -3.51 53.94
C VAL A 17 -6.92 -2.40 54.81
N GLN A 18 -7.12 -1.14 54.43
CA GLN A 18 -6.57 0.00 55.18
C GLN A 18 -7.08 0.08 56.63
N ASP A 19 -8.35 -0.23 56.86
CA ASP A 19 -8.97 -0.04 58.18
C ASP A 19 -8.75 -1.23 59.14
N ARG A 20 -8.57 -2.44 58.60
CA ARG A 20 -8.73 -3.69 59.38
C ARG A 20 -7.73 -4.79 59.05
N ALA A 21 -6.86 -4.64 58.05
CA ALA A 21 -5.87 -5.67 57.77
C ALA A 21 -4.88 -5.77 58.94
N PRO A 22 -4.55 -6.98 59.39
CA PRO A 22 -3.49 -7.16 60.37
C PRO A 22 -2.13 -6.90 59.71
N ASP A 23 -1.15 -6.48 60.52
CA ASP A 23 0.23 -6.34 60.09
C ASP A 23 0.73 -7.67 59.49
N GLY A 24 1.40 -7.58 58.35
CA GLY A 24 1.94 -8.74 57.66
C GLY A 24 2.94 -8.33 56.61
N ALA A 25 3.42 -9.31 55.84
CA ALA A 25 4.39 -9.05 54.80
C ALA A 25 4.24 -10.04 53.65
N MET A 26 4.79 -9.67 52.50
CA MET A 26 4.88 -10.55 51.33
C MET A 26 6.29 -10.53 50.75
N GLY A 27 6.73 -11.68 50.22
CA GLY A 27 8.06 -11.86 49.67
C GLY A 27 8.05 -12.76 48.44
N LEU A 28 8.68 -12.29 47.37
CA LEU A 28 8.95 -13.06 46.16
C LEU A 28 10.12 -14.01 46.39
N VAL A 29 9.99 -15.25 45.95
CA VAL A 29 11.04 -16.26 45.91
C VAL A 29 11.10 -16.85 44.51
N GLU A 30 12.26 -16.78 43.86
CA GLU A 30 12.49 -17.36 42.53
C GLU A 30 12.71 -18.87 42.61
N ARG A 31 11.69 -19.60 43.05
CA ARG A 31 11.65 -21.08 43.09
C ARG A 31 10.27 -21.64 42.71
N PRO A 32 10.21 -22.90 42.23
CA PRO A 32 8.95 -23.58 41.99
C PRO A 32 8.11 -23.71 43.25
N VAL A 33 6.78 -23.59 43.12
CA VAL A 33 5.84 -23.64 44.24
C VAL A 33 5.97 -24.91 45.10
N GLY A 34 6.33 -26.05 44.49
CA GLY A 34 6.53 -27.30 45.23
C GLY A 34 7.71 -27.26 46.20
N GLU A 35 8.82 -26.63 45.81
CA GLU A 35 10.00 -26.45 46.66
C GLU A 35 9.69 -25.47 47.80
N VAL A 36 9.05 -24.35 47.47
CA VAL A 36 8.63 -23.33 48.44
C VAL A 36 7.66 -23.92 49.47
N THR A 37 6.63 -24.64 49.02
CA THR A 37 5.63 -25.26 49.91
C THR A 37 6.27 -26.28 50.85
N GLY A 38 7.25 -27.06 50.36
CA GLY A 38 7.99 -28.02 51.19
C GLY A 38 8.76 -27.34 52.33
N GLN A 39 9.34 -26.16 52.08
CA GLN A 39 10.06 -25.38 53.10
C GLN A 39 9.10 -24.63 54.05
N LEU A 40 7.96 -24.17 53.54
CA LEU A 40 6.94 -23.48 54.33
C LEU A 40 6.32 -24.36 55.41
N ALA A 41 6.33 -25.69 55.25
CA ALA A 41 5.81 -26.62 56.25
C ALA A 41 6.44 -26.43 57.65
N ALA A 42 7.68 -25.93 57.73
CA ALA A 42 8.37 -25.63 59.00
C ALA A 42 7.81 -24.38 59.71
N TYR A 43 7.05 -23.54 59.02
CA TYR A 43 6.51 -22.27 59.50
C TYR A 43 5.01 -22.35 59.86
N GLY A 44 4.35 -23.49 59.59
CA GLY A 44 2.94 -23.70 59.93
C GLY A 44 2.01 -22.64 59.32
N ASP A 45 1.03 -22.17 60.09
CA ASP A 45 0.07 -21.16 59.63
C ASP A 45 0.63 -19.73 59.59
N ALA A 46 1.89 -19.52 60.02
CA ALA A 46 2.51 -18.19 60.03
C ALA A 46 2.87 -17.70 58.62
N LEU A 47 3.03 -18.60 57.65
CA LEU A 47 3.33 -18.29 56.25
C LEU A 47 2.53 -19.18 55.31
N SER A 48 2.03 -18.61 54.21
CA SER A 48 1.37 -19.34 53.14
C SER A 48 1.82 -18.87 51.77
N VAL A 49 1.64 -19.70 50.74
CA VAL A 49 1.78 -19.26 49.34
C VAL A 49 0.64 -18.29 49.04
N ALA A 50 0.99 -17.09 48.57
CA ALA A 50 0.05 -16.04 48.20
C ALA A 50 -0.13 -15.92 46.69
N VAL A 51 0.94 -16.10 45.91
CA VAL A 51 0.90 -16.02 44.44
C VAL A 51 1.82 -17.07 43.85
N VAL A 52 1.35 -17.75 42.80
CA VAL A 52 2.19 -18.55 41.90
C VAL A 52 2.18 -17.84 40.55
N ASN A 53 3.27 -17.12 40.26
CA ASN A 53 3.39 -16.31 39.04
C ASN A 53 3.79 -17.19 37.86
N THR A 54 4.82 -18.02 38.04
CA THR A 54 5.36 -18.90 36.99
C THR A 54 5.89 -20.18 37.61
N ALA A 55 6.35 -21.12 36.78
CA ALA A 55 7.02 -22.35 37.24
C ALA A 55 8.27 -22.09 38.10
N ARG A 56 8.83 -20.87 38.10
CA ARG A 56 10.02 -20.48 38.86
C ARG A 56 9.80 -19.29 39.78
N SER A 57 8.57 -18.79 39.95
CA SER A 57 8.30 -17.56 40.69
C SER A 57 7.09 -17.74 41.61
N THR A 58 7.35 -17.70 42.92
CA THR A 58 6.34 -17.89 43.97
C THR A 58 6.42 -16.75 44.99
N VAL A 59 5.28 -16.20 45.39
CA VAL A 59 5.18 -15.19 46.46
C VAL A 59 4.60 -15.84 47.70
N VAL A 60 5.25 -15.59 48.83
CA VAL A 60 4.85 -16.03 50.16
C VAL A 60 4.31 -14.83 50.93
N ALA A 61 3.26 -15.03 51.73
CA ALA A 61 2.70 -14.02 52.61
C ALA A 61 2.47 -14.56 54.02
N GLY A 62 2.58 -13.69 55.02
CA GLY A 62 2.24 -14.01 56.41
C GLY A 62 2.94 -13.07 57.40
N ASP A 63 3.32 -13.60 58.55
CA ASP A 63 3.94 -12.82 59.63
C ASP A 63 5.29 -12.24 59.20
N ALA A 64 5.51 -10.94 59.45
CA ALA A 64 6.69 -10.23 58.95
C ALA A 64 8.03 -10.85 59.38
N GLU A 65 8.17 -11.20 60.67
CA GLU A 65 9.41 -11.83 61.20
C GLU A 65 9.60 -13.27 60.71
N ALA A 66 8.50 -14.01 60.49
CA ALA A 66 8.58 -15.36 59.94
C ALA A 66 9.03 -15.30 58.48
N LEU A 67 8.49 -14.35 57.71
CA LEU A 67 8.85 -14.14 56.32
C LEU A 67 10.32 -13.75 56.18
N ASP A 68 10.83 -12.83 56.99
CA ASP A 68 12.23 -12.40 56.91
C ASP A 68 13.19 -13.57 57.17
N ARG A 69 12.88 -14.44 58.13
CA ARG A 69 13.64 -15.68 58.37
C ARG A 69 13.55 -16.64 57.18
N PHE A 70 12.36 -16.79 56.60
CA PHE A 70 12.14 -17.66 55.44
C PHE A 70 12.92 -17.17 54.21
N LEU A 71 12.87 -15.88 53.90
CA LEU A 71 13.60 -15.30 52.76
C LEU A 71 15.12 -15.46 52.95
N ALA A 72 15.65 -15.17 54.16
CA ALA A 72 17.07 -15.38 54.44
C ALA A 72 17.49 -16.86 54.31
N GLN A 73 16.63 -17.80 54.72
CA GLN A 73 16.85 -19.24 54.52
C GLN A 73 16.89 -19.60 53.03
N MET A 74 15.95 -19.06 52.24
CA MET A 74 15.91 -19.31 50.79
C MET A 74 17.11 -18.69 50.07
N GLU A 75 17.53 -17.48 50.43
CA GLU A 75 18.75 -16.84 49.93
C GLU A 75 20.01 -17.66 50.23
N ALA A 76 20.10 -18.26 51.43
CA ALA A 76 21.21 -19.13 51.79
C ALA A 76 21.27 -20.42 50.94
N THR A 77 20.15 -20.84 50.34
CA THR A 77 20.09 -21.95 49.36
C THR A 77 20.31 -21.49 47.91
N GLY A 78 20.64 -20.21 47.71
CA GLY A 78 20.93 -19.61 46.41
C GLY A 78 19.70 -19.19 45.61
N ALA A 79 18.53 -19.06 46.23
CA ALA A 79 17.35 -18.47 45.57
C ALA A 79 17.41 -16.94 45.58
N TYR A 80 17.01 -16.29 44.48
CA TYR A 80 16.74 -14.86 44.51
C TYR A 80 15.45 -14.61 45.31
N CYS A 81 15.52 -13.71 46.29
CA CYS A 81 14.39 -13.32 47.11
C CYS A 81 14.24 -11.80 47.10
N GLN A 82 13.00 -11.31 47.16
CA GLN A 82 12.73 -9.88 47.24
C GLN A 82 11.49 -9.63 48.08
N ARG A 83 11.61 -8.74 49.08
CA ARG A 83 10.45 -8.28 49.85
C ARG A 83 9.57 -7.39 48.98
N VAL A 84 8.26 -7.62 49.02
CA VAL A 84 7.26 -6.82 48.31
C VAL A 84 6.91 -5.61 49.18
N ASP A 85 6.77 -4.44 48.55
CA ASP A 85 6.44 -3.18 49.23
C ASP A 85 4.96 -3.12 49.63
N VAL A 86 4.61 -3.92 50.65
CA VAL A 86 3.29 -4.02 51.29
C VAL A 86 3.47 -4.34 52.77
N ASP A 87 2.57 -3.81 53.60
CA ASP A 87 2.55 -3.92 55.06
C ASP A 87 1.47 -4.89 55.59
N TYR A 88 0.83 -5.65 54.70
CA TYR A 88 -0.16 -6.68 55.02
C TYR A 88 0.04 -7.94 54.17
N ALA A 89 -0.38 -9.09 54.70
CA ALA A 89 -0.26 -10.38 54.04
C ALA A 89 -1.50 -10.70 53.18
N SER A 90 -1.56 -10.18 51.95
CA SER A 90 -2.67 -10.48 51.04
C SER A 90 -2.64 -11.91 50.51
N HIS A 91 -3.80 -12.44 50.10
CA HIS A 91 -3.93 -13.81 49.59
C HIS A 91 -3.47 -14.89 50.60
N SER A 92 -3.76 -14.69 51.89
CA SER A 92 -3.34 -15.55 53.00
C SER A 92 -4.41 -15.68 54.11
N PRO A 93 -4.22 -16.63 55.07
CA PRO A 93 -4.83 -16.67 56.42
C PRO A 93 -5.22 -15.33 57.04
N HIS A 94 -4.33 -14.35 56.96
CA HIS A 94 -4.49 -13.03 57.57
C HIS A 94 -5.71 -12.25 57.06
N MET A 95 -6.22 -12.56 55.86
CA MET A 95 -7.38 -11.87 55.29
C MET A 95 -8.74 -12.32 55.86
N ASP A 96 -8.79 -13.41 56.65
CA ASP A 96 -10.05 -13.95 57.20
C ASP A 96 -10.83 -12.92 58.03
N VAL A 97 -10.12 -12.01 58.71
CA VAL A 97 -10.72 -10.94 59.53
C VAL A 97 -11.52 -9.92 58.70
N LEU A 98 -11.22 -9.81 57.40
CA LEU A 98 -11.86 -8.86 56.49
C LEU A 98 -13.11 -9.44 55.82
N LEU A 99 -13.19 -10.76 55.68
CA LEU A 99 -14.17 -11.42 54.82
C LEU A 99 -15.63 -11.16 55.22
N PRO A 100 -16.03 -11.20 56.51
CA PRO A 100 -17.43 -10.95 56.88
C PRO A 100 -17.90 -9.54 56.49
N ALA A 101 -17.08 -8.52 56.77
CA ALA A 101 -17.41 -7.13 56.48
C ALA A 101 -17.38 -6.84 54.98
N LEU A 102 -16.40 -7.39 54.26
CA LEU A 102 -16.31 -7.23 52.82
C LEU A 102 -17.51 -7.89 52.12
N ARG A 103 -17.90 -9.10 52.52
CA ARG A 103 -19.07 -9.78 51.97
C ARG A 103 -20.35 -8.97 52.14
N GLU A 104 -20.59 -8.43 53.34
CA GLU A 104 -21.73 -7.56 53.60
C GLU A 104 -21.71 -6.32 52.70
N GLN A 105 -20.56 -5.64 52.61
CA GLN A 105 -20.41 -4.44 51.79
C GLN A 105 -20.53 -4.69 50.28
N LEU A 106 -20.23 -5.90 49.82
CA LEU A 106 -20.37 -6.35 48.44
C LEU A 106 -21.75 -6.98 48.15
N THR A 107 -22.67 -7.00 49.12
CA THR A 107 -24.03 -7.47 48.88
C THR A 107 -24.73 -6.59 47.83
N GLY A 108 -25.44 -7.24 46.90
CA GLY A 108 -26.15 -6.57 45.80
C GLY A 108 -25.30 -6.31 44.55
N LEU A 109 -24.11 -6.89 44.42
CA LEU A 109 -23.37 -6.90 43.16
C LEU A 109 -24.20 -7.65 42.08
N ALA A 110 -24.41 -7.01 40.94
CA ALA A 110 -25.03 -7.62 39.78
C ALA A 110 -23.95 -8.15 38.82
N SER A 111 -23.48 -9.37 39.07
CA SER A 111 -22.63 -10.09 38.12
C SER A 111 -23.46 -10.48 36.89
N THR A 112 -22.86 -10.31 35.73
CA THR A 112 -23.48 -10.58 34.43
C THR A 112 -22.51 -11.41 33.60
N GLU A 113 -22.99 -12.00 32.51
CA GLU A 113 -22.13 -12.66 31.55
C GLU A 113 -21.03 -11.71 31.05
N THR A 114 -19.83 -12.25 30.87
CA THR A 114 -18.67 -11.47 30.44
C THR A 114 -18.64 -11.31 28.93
N GLU A 115 -18.72 -10.06 28.43
CA GLU A 115 -18.49 -9.75 27.01
C GLU A 115 -17.00 -9.91 26.63
N ILE A 116 -16.09 -9.65 27.57
CA ILE A 116 -14.65 -9.86 27.43
C ILE A 116 -14.27 -11.06 28.28
N ALA A 117 -13.66 -12.09 27.67
CA ALA A 117 -13.27 -13.30 28.39
C ALA A 117 -12.43 -12.99 29.63
N PHE A 118 -12.88 -13.47 30.79
CA PHE A 118 -12.20 -13.27 32.07
C PHE A 118 -11.58 -14.57 32.54
N TYR A 119 -10.26 -14.59 32.74
CA TYR A 119 -9.54 -15.75 33.27
C TYR A 119 -9.24 -15.49 34.74
N SER A 120 -9.88 -16.29 35.59
CA SER A 120 -9.82 -16.09 37.04
C SER A 120 -8.49 -16.64 37.55
N SER A 121 -7.70 -15.78 38.19
CA SER A 121 -6.48 -16.21 38.87
C SER A 121 -6.74 -16.98 40.17
N VAL A 122 -8.00 -17.13 40.59
CA VAL A 122 -8.36 -17.98 41.73
C VAL A 122 -8.58 -19.43 41.28
N THR A 123 -9.31 -19.60 40.18
CA THR A 123 -9.70 -20.92 39.65
C THR A 123 -8.74 -21.45 38.60
N GLY A 124 -7.95 -20.58 37.96
CA GLY A 124 -7.11 -20.91 36.81
C GLY A 124 -7.87 -21.12 35.50
N GLU A 125 -9.18 -20.89 35.49
CA GLU A 125 -10.08 -21.20 34.38
C GLU A 125 -10.82 -19.94 33.88
N ARG A 126 -11.40 -20.03 32.69
CA ARG A 126 -12.28 -19.01 32.13
C ARG A 126 -13.59 -18.94 32.93
N ALA A 127 -13.94 -17.73 33.38
CA ALA A 127 -15.20 -17.44 34.04
C ALA A 127 -16.28 -17.07 33.01
N ALA A 128 -17.52 -17.51 33.25
CA ALA A 128 -18.70 -17.14 32.46
C ALA A 128 -19.24 -15.76 32.87
N GLY A 129 -19.04 -15.36 34.13
CA GLY A 129 -19.38 -14.03 34.64
C GLY A 129 -20.32 -14.01 35.85
N PRO A 130 -21.47 -14.71 35.83
CA PRO A 130 -22.42 -14.73 36.96
C PRO A 130 -21.80 -15.18 38.29
N GLU A 131 -20.80 -16.04 38.25
CA GLU A 131 -20.05 -16.52 39.41
C GLU A 131 -19.10 -15.48 40.03
N LEU A 132 -18.89 -14.32 39.39
CA LEU A 132 -18.05 -13.22 39.91
C LEU A 132 -18.80 -12.35 40.93
N ASP A 133 -19.46 -13.03 41.88
CA ASP A 133 -20.28 -12.45 42.93
C ASP A 133 -19.45 -12.01 44.17
N ALA A 134 -20.13 -11.56 45.23
CA ALA A 134 -19.47 -11.15 46.47
C ALA A 134 -18.60 -12.25 47.09
N ASP A 135 -19.02 -13.51 46.99
CA ASP A 135 -18.26 -14.66 47.52
C ASP A 135 -17.01 -14.93 46.69
N TYR A 136 -17.08 -14.80 45.37
CA TYR A 136 -15.90 -14.83 44.52
C TYR A 136 -14.88 -13.75 44.90
N TRP A 137 -15.29 -12.51 45.11
CA TRP A 137 -14.35 -11.44 45.46
C TRP A 137 -13.76 -11.60 46.88
N CYS A 138 -14.49 -12.20 47.81
CA CYS A 138 -13.94 -12.62 49.11
C CYS A 138 -12.90 -13.74 48.95
N ARG A 139 -13.19 -14.75 48.13
CA ARG A 139 -12.20 -15.80 47.77
C ARG A 139 -11.01 -15.18 47.06
N ASN A 140 -11.20 -14.23 46.14
CA ASN A 140 -10.11 -13.56 45.44
C ASN A 140 -9.19 -12.80 46.39
N LEU A 141 -9.69 -12.21 47.47
CA LEU A 141 -8.86 -11.56 48.48
C LEU A 141 -8.07 -12.56 49.33
N ARG A 142 -8.67 -13.73 49.60
CA ARG A 142 -8.12 -14.76 50.49
C ARG A 142 -7.19 -15.72 49.73
N GLU A 143 -7.72 -16.40 48.73
CA GLU A 143 -7.10 -17.58 48.12
C GLU A 143 -5.85 -17.19 47.31
N PRO A 144 -4.88 -18.14 47.16
CA PRO A 144 -3.68 -17.88 46.40
C PRO A 144 -3.97 -17.53 44.94
N VAL A 145 -3.24 -16.56 44.40
CA VAL A 145 -3.31 -16.16 42.99
C VAL A 145 -2.53 -17.14 42.14
N ARG A 146 -3.23 -17.93 41.32
CA ARG A 146 -2.74 -18.88 40.33
C ARG A 146 -2.59 -18.24 38.95
N PHE A 147 -1.73 -17.23 38.88
CA PHE A 147 -1.42 -16.56 37.61
C PHE A 147 -0.79 -17.53 36.60
N ASP A 148 0.04 -18.46 37.09
CA ASP A 148 0.61 -19.57 36.31
C ASP A 148 -0.46 -20.35 35.53
N ARG A 149 -1.57 -20.72 36.17
CA ARG A 149 -2.67 -21.48 35.57
C ARG A 149 -3.52 -20.65 34.64
N ALA A 150 -3.84 -19.42 35.03
CA ALA A 150 -4.57 -18.51 34.17
C ALA A 150 -3.79 -18.22 32.86
N LEU A 151 -2.47 -18.05 32.95
CA LEU A 151 -1.60 -17.86 31.80
C LEU A 151 -1.48 -19.13 30.95
N GLU A 152 -1.28 -20.30 31.56
CA GLU A 152 -1.29 -21.59 30.86
C GLU A 152 -2.59 -21.79 30.08
N ARG A 153 -3.73 -21.43 30.68
CA ARG A 153 -5.04 -21.53 30.03
C ARG A 153 -5.20 -20.53 28.88
N LEU A 154 -4.82 -19.27 29.08
CA LEU A 154 -4.82 -18.26 28.02
C LEU A 154 -4.01 -18.74 26.80
N ARG A 155 -2.85 -19.34 27.04
CA ARG A 155 -2.02 -19.90 25.96
C ARG A 155 -2.67 -21.10 25.29
N ALA A 156 -3.26 -22.01 26.06
CA ALA A 156 -3.99 -23.16 25.53
C ALA A 156 -5.18 -22.73 24.64
N ASP A 157 -5.81 -21.60 24.96
CA ASP A 157 -6.90 -21.01 24.18
C ASP A 157 -6.39 -20.17 22.97
N GLY A 158 -5.06 -20.13 22.72
CA GLY A 158 -4.44 -19.57 21.51
C GLY A 158 -3.98 -18.11 21.61
N PHE A 159 -3.97 -17.51 22.80
CA PHE A 159 -3.52 -16.12 22.98
C PHE A 159 -1.99 -16.02 23.04
N GLY A 160 -1.40 -15.18 22.17
CA GLY A 160 0.04 -14.93 22.09
C GLY A 160 0.48 -13.48 22.39
N THR A 161 -0.45 -12.57 22.67
CA THR A 161 -0.13 -11.16 22.95
C THR A 161 -0.69 -10.75 24.31
N PHE A 162 0.18 -10.24 25.17
CA PHE A 162 -0.13 -9.88 26.56
C PHE A 162 0.23 -8.42 26.81
N VAL A 163 -0.76 -7.62 27.23
CA VAL A 163 -0.58 -6.22 27.62
C VAL A 163 -0.88 -6.07 29.10
N GLU A 164 0.13 -5.70 29.89
CA GLU A 164 -0.06 -5.42 31.30
C GLU A 164 -0.61 -4.00 31.49
N VAL A 165 -1.88 -3.92 31.92
CA VAL A 165 -2.55 -2.66 32.24
C VAL A 165 -2.37 -2.33 33.72
N SER A 166 -1.31 -1.62 34.05
CA SER A 166 -0.93 -1.28 35.42
C SER A 166 -0.19 0.06 35.46
N PRO A 167 -0.16 0.79 36.60
CA PRO A 167 0.61 2.04 36.71
C PRO A 167 2.13 1.83 36.59
N HIS A 168 2.60 0.58 36.67
CA HIS A 168 3.98 0.17 36.46
C HIS A 168 4.02 -1.35 36.23
N PRO A 169 4.74 -1.85 35.20
CA PRO A 169 4.79 -3.27 34.92
C PRO A 169 5.47 -4.03 36.07
N VAL A 170 4.73 -4.95 36.68
CA VAL A 170 5.25 -5.87 37.71
C VAL A 170 5.10 -7.33 37.29
N LEU A 171 4.23 -7.61 36.32
CA LEU A 171 3.99 -8.96 35.78
C LEU A 171 4.73 -9.22 34.48
N GLN A 172 5.31 -8.20 33.83
CA GLN A 172 6.02 -8.36 32.56
C GLN A 172 7.10 -9.46 32.59
N ILE A 173 7.87 -9.58 33.68
CA ILE A 173 8.87 -10.65 33.85
C ILE A 173 8.19 -12.02 33.94
N ALA A 174 7.12 -12.12 34.74
CA ALA A 174 6.37 -13.36 34.89
C ALA A 174 5.71 -13.80 33.58
N LEU A 175 5.15 -12.86 32.83
CA LEU A 175 4.61 -13.09 31.49
C LEU A 175 5.72 -13.56 30.54
N ALA A 176 6.86 -12.87 30.47
CA ALA A 176 7.97 -13.25 29.61
C ALA A 176 8.53 -14.65 29.94
N GLN A 177 8.69 -14.98 31.22
CA GLN A 177 9.09 -16.33 31.66
C GLN A 177 8.02 -17.37 31.33
N GLY A 178 6.75 -17.04 31.55
CA GLY A 178 5.62 -17.91 31.26
C GLY A 178 5.39 -18.12 29.76
N THR A 179 5.95 -17.26 28.90
CA THR A 179 5.88 -17.34 27.45
C THR A 179 7.19 -17.74 26.77
N GLU A 180 8.27 -17.99 27.52
CA GLU A 180 9.63 -18.24 27.00
C GLU A 180 9.70 -19.37 25.95
N ALA A 181 8.86 -20.40 26.09
CA ALA A 181 8.78 -21.52 25.14
C ALA A 181 8.12 -21.16 23.78
N ASP A 182 7.55 -19.96 23.66
CA ASP A 182 6.90 -19.45 22.45
C ASP A 182 7.57 -18.15 22.03
N ALA A 183 8.48 -18.28 21.07
CA ALA A 183 9.25 -17.16 20.52
C ALA A 183 8.37 -16.10 19.83
N ALA A 184 7.10 -16.39 19.53
CA ALA A 184 6.17 -15.44 18.91
C ALA A 184 5.35 -14.64 19.95
N ALA A 185 5.48 -14.94 21.25
CA ALA A 185 4.70 -14.27 22.27
C ALA A 185 5.18 -12.82 22.50
N VAL A 186 4.23 -11.89 22.56
CA VAL A 186 4.49 -10.45 22.75
C VAL A 186 4.03 -10.01 24.14
N VAL A 187 4.91 -9.35 24.90
CA VAL A 187 4.60 -8.89 26.26
C VAL A 187 4.98 -7.42 26.45
N VAL A 188 3.97 -6.55 26.62
CA VAL A 188 4.16 -5.10 26.73
C VAL A 188 3.52 -4.53 28.00
N GLY A 189 4.20 -3.61 28.68
CA GLY A 189 3.66 -2.85 29.81
C GLY A 189 3.07 -1.51 29.37
N SER A 190 1.87 -1.19 29.86
CA SER A 190 1.13 0.02 29.45
C SER A 190 1.68 1.34 30.00
N LEU A 191 2.04 1.41 31.28
CA LEU A 191 2.49 2.65 31.97
C LEU A 191 3.75 2.40 32.79
N ARG A 192 4.47 3.46 33.17
CA ARG A 192 5.63 3.38 34.07
C ARG A 192 5.53 4.42 35.17
N ARG A 193 5.70 4.00 36.43
CA ARG A 193 5.79 4.91 37.59
C ARG A 193 6.81 6.03 37.33
N GLY A 194 6.41 7.26 37.65
CA GLY A 194 7.23 8.46 37.44
C GLY A 194 7.28 8.97 35.98
N ARG A 195 6.61 8.30 35.03
CA ARG A 195 6.52 8.69 33.61
C ARG A 195 5.04 8.83 33.22
N GLY A 196 4.45 9.98 33.55
CA GLY A 196 3.05 10.30 33.22
C GLY A 196 2.86 10.80 31.78
N GLY A 197 1.61 11.01 31.39
CA GLY A 197 1.23 11.56 30.07
C GLY A 197 0.94 10.49 29.01
N LEU A 198 0.60 10.95 27.81
CA LEU A 198 0.21 10.08 26.67
C LEU A 198 1.39 9.40 25.99
N GLU A 199 2.63 9.86 26.21
CA GLU A 199 3.83 9.29 25.58
C GLU A 199 4.02 7.81 25.92
N GLN A 200 3.81 7.42 27.18
CA GLN A 200 4.04 6.05 27.61
C GLN A 200 3.02 5.05 27.01
N PRO A 201 1.69 5.35 27.00
CA PRO A 201 0.73 4.58 26.21
C PRO A 201 1.07 4.50 24.71
N LEU A 202 1.50 5.61 24.09
CA LEU A 202 1.91 5.61 22.68
C LEU A 202 3.15 4.74 22.43
N ARG A 203 4.11 4.71 23.36
CA ARG A 203 5.27 3.80 23.30
C ARG A 203 4.85 2.34 23.42
N ALA A 204 3.89 2.02 24.29
CA ALA A 204 3.35 0.66 24.38
C ALA A 204 2.66 0.22 23.07
N LEU A 205 1.87 1.12 22.45
CA LEU A 205 1.28 0.86 21.13
C LEU A 205 2.34 0.71 20.04
N ALA A 206 3.39 1.54 20.08
CA ALA A 206 4.52 1.44 19.15
C ALA A 206 5.25 0.09 19.30
N GLU A 207 5.48 -0.38 20.53
CA GLU A 207 6.12 -1.68 20.80
C GLU A 207 5.28 -2.83 20.26
N LEU A 208 3.96 -2.81 20.49
CA LEU A 208 3.04 -3.79 19.88
C LEU A 208 3.12 -3.77 18.35
N HIS A 209 3.10 -2.58 17.75
CA HIS A 209 3.18 -2.42 16.30
C HIS A 209 4.48 -2.99 15.72
N VAL A 210 5.63 -2.68 16.33
CA VAL A 210 6.95 -3.19 15.93
C VAL A 210 7.03 -4.71 16.03
N GLN A 211 6.36 -5.29 17.02
CA GLN A 211 6.26 -6.75 17.22
C GLN A 211 5.24 -7.43 16.29
N GLY A 212 4.72 -6.72 15.28
CA GLY A 212 3.80 -7.28 14.30
C GLY A 212 2.32 -7.20 14.69
N VAL A 213 1.98 -6.79 15.91
CA VAL A 213 0.59 -6.72 16.39
C VAL A 213 -0.17 -5.61 15.64
N PRO A 214 -1.33 -5.90 15.03
CA PRO A 214 -2.14 -4.88 14.37
C PRO A 214 -2.63 -3.82 15.37
N VAL A 215 -2.22 -2.57 15.18
CA VAL A 215 -2.66 -1.43 15.99
C VAL A 215 -3.65 -0.59 15.17
N PRO A 216 -4.88 -0.34 15.67
CA PRO A 216 -5.86 0.49 14.98
C PRO A 216 -5.51 1.98 15.15
N TRP A 217 -4.47 2.44 14.44
CA TRP A 217 -3.96 3.81 14.53
C TRP A 217 -5.02 4.89 14.28
N GLN A 218 -6.11 4.58 13.57
CA GLN A 218 -7.23 5.51 13.35
C GLN A 218 -7.99 5.85 14.64
N ARG A 219 -7.87 5.03 15.70
CA ARG A 219 -8.43 5.34 17.03
C ARG A 219 -7.52 6.26 17.84
N VAL A 220 -6.22 6.24 17.56
CA VAL A 220 -5.19 7.09 18.18
C VAL A 220 -5.18 8.46 17.51
N PHE A 221 -5.26 8.45 16.18
CA PHE A 221 -5.33 9.60 15.31
C PHE A 221 -6.72 9.66 14.69
N PRO A 222 -7.74 10.18 15.42
CA PRO A 222 -9.09 10.24 14.90
C PRO A 222 -9.14 11.07 13.62
N ALA A 223 -9.95 10.62 12.67
CA ALA A 223 -10.17 11.33 11.41
C ALA A 223 -10.62 12.77 11.69
N SER A 224 -9.83 13.72 11.22
CA SER A 224 -10.33 15.07 10.97
C SER A 224 -10.09 15.38 9.51
N ASP A 225 -10.86 16.34 8.99
CA ASP A 225 -10.78 16.83 7.62
C ASP A 225 -9.44 17.51 7.28
N THR A 226 -8.39 17.38 8.11
CA THR A 226 -7.23 18.29 8.12
C THR A 226 -5.83 17.73 8.36
N TYR A 227 -5.61 16.41 8.51
CA TYR A 227 -4.29 15.89 8.95
C TYR A 227 -3.48 15.10 7.91
N ARG A 228 -3.70 15.33 6.61
CA ARG A 228 -2.97 14.64 5.54
C ARG A 228 -1.90 15.56 4.94
N THR A 229 -0.64 15.11 4.94
CA THR A 229 0.47 15.78 4.25
C THR A 229 1.11 14.83 3.25
N ASP A 230 1.87 15.36 2.30
CA ASP A 230 2.70 14.55 1.42
C ASP A 230 3.87 13.97 2.25
N LEU A 231 4.18 12.69 2.05
CA LEU A 231 5.37 12.01 2.57
C LEU A 231 6.04 11.24 1.42
N PRO A 232 7.36 11.03 1.46
CA PRO A 232 8.04 10.22 0.46
C PRO A 232 7.40 8.83 0.35
N THR A 233 7.28 8.38 -0.89
CA THR A 233 6.77 7.04 -1.21
C THR A 233 7.79 5.96 -0.86
N TYR A 234 7.40 4.70 -1.02
CA TYR A 234 8.24 3.55 -0.75
C TYR A 234 9.56 3.59 -1.53
N ALA A 235 10.67 3.36 -0.84
CA ALA A 235 12.02 3.30 -1.38
C ALA A 235 12.29 1.91 -1.97
N PHE A 236 11.76 1.65 -3.17
CA PHE A 236 11.93 0.39 -3.90
C PHE A 236 13.39 -0.05 -4.00
N GLU A 237 13.65 -1.34 -3.81
CA GLU A 237 14.98 -1.92 -4.05
C GLU A 237 15.27 -1.97 -5.55
N ARG A 238 16.31 -1.25 -5.98
CA ARG A 238 16.68 -1.14 -7.39
C ARG A 238 17.58 -2.31 -7.80
N ARG A 239 16.99 -3.37 -8.35
CA ARG A 239 17.72 -4.50 -8.94
C ARG A 239 17.55 -4.55 -10.45
N ARG A 240 18.65 -4.72 -11.16
CA ARG A 240 18.67 -4.76 -12.64
C ARG A 240 18.06 -6.05 -13.18
N TYR A 241 17.04 -5.90 -14.02
CA TYR A 241 16.38 -6.94 -14.81
C TYR A 241 16.37 -6.50 -16.28
N TRP A 242 17.35 -6.94 -17.06
CA TRP A 242 17.41 -6.64 -18.48
C TRP A 242 17.85 -7.86 -19.27
N LEU A 243 17.25 -8.08 -20.43
CA LEU A 243 17.64 -9.17 -21.32
C LEU A 243 19.01 -8.85 -21.94
N ASP A 244 20.04 -9.58 -21.51
CA ASP A 244 21.35 -9.61 -22.16
C ASP A 244 21.40 -10.79 -23.17
N GLU A 245 22.17 -10.66 -24.27
CA GLU A 245 22.17 -11.61 -25.40
C GLU A 245 22.76 -13.02 -25.12
N THR A 246 23.22 -13.36 -23.90
CA THR A 246 23.89 -14.65 -23.64
C THR A 246 23.70 -15.20 -22.22
N ASP A 247 22.95 -16.30 -22.03
CA ASP A 247 23.41 -17.63 -21.52
C ASP A 247 22.26 -18.58 -21.12
N ASP A 248 22.45 -19.89 -21.37
CA ASP A 248 21.52 -21.01 -21.13
C ASP A 248 22.03 -21.96 -20.01
N THR A 249 21.09 -22.66 -19.36
CA THR A 249 21.13 -24.06 -18.81
C THR A 249 20.70 -24.27 -17.35
N ILE A 250 19.71 -25.18 -17.12
CA ILE A 250 19.41 -25.85 -15.83
C ILE A 250 18.97 -27.32 -16.10
N PRO A 251 19.44 -28.34 -15.34
CA PRO A 251 19.10 -29.76 -15.55
C PRO A 251 17.99 -30.32 -14.60
N PRO A 252 17.36 -31.49 -14.91
CA PRO A 252 16.17 -32.02 -14.22
C PRO A 252 16.45 -33.07 -13.12
N ALA A 253 15.48 -33.30 -12.21
CA ALA A 253 15.55 -34.26 -11.09
C ALA A 253 14.41 -35.32 -11.11
N GLY A 254 14.71 -36.53 -10.61
CA GLY A 254 13.87 -37.74 -10.64
C GLY A 254 13.28 -38.22 -9.29
N THR A 255 12.61 -39.38 -9.31
CA THR A 255 11.56 -39.89 -8.38
C THR A 255 11.91 -41.17 -7.58
N ALA A 256 11.36 -41.36 -6.36
CA ALA A 256 10.98 -42.67 -5.75
C ALA A 256 10.08 -42.52 -4.48
N SER A 257 9.33 -43.58 -4.10
CA SER A 257 8.07 -43.56 -3.32
C SER A 257 8.10 -44.14 -1.88
N TRP A 258 7.16 -43.70 -1.02
CA TRP A 258 7.02 -43.98 0.42
C TRP A 258 5.80 -44.85 0.84
N ARG A 259 5.18 -45.60 -0.08
CA ARG A 259 3.78 -46.05 0.04
C ARG A 259 3.40 -47.03 1.18
N GLU A 260 4.31 -47.45 2.04
CA GLU A 260 4.04 -48.53 3.01
C GLU A 260 3.75 -48.05 4.45
N ASP A 261 4.09 -46.81 4.82
CA ASP A 261 4.08 -46.42 6.25
C ASP A 261 2.77 -45.82 6.79
N VAL A 262 1.90 -45.24 5.95
CA VAL A 262 0.77 -44.41 6.45
C VAL A 262 -0.55 -45.16 6.62
N LEU A 263 -0.70 -46.36 6.05
CA LEU A 263 -1.93 -47.14 6.22
C LEU A 263 -2.06 -47.80 7.63
N ALA A 264 -1.16 -47.48 8.56
CA ALA A 264 -1.14 -48.04 9.91
C ALA A 264 -1.70 -47.12 11.02
N LEU A 265 -2.18 -45.90 10.75
CA LEU A 265 -2.54 -44.92 11.80
C LEU A 265 -4.06 -44.81 12.13
N PRO A 266 -4.46 -44.63 13.41
CA PRO A 266 -5.86 -44.51 13.86
C PRO A 266 -6.56 -43.15 13.60
N GLU A 267 -7.90 -43.10 13.72
CA GLU A 267 -8.77 -41.95 13.36
C GLU A 267 -8.44 -40.56 13.92
N PRO A 268 -8.08 -40.39 15.21
CA PRO A 268 -7.86 -39.07 15.80
C PRO A 268 -6.65 -38.33 15.20
N GLU A 269 -5.74 -39.05 14.52
CA GLU A 269 -4.51 -38.51 13.94
C GLU A 269 -4.67 -38.16 12.44
N ARG A 270 -5.82 -38.50 11.83
CA ARG A 270 -6.06 -38.34 10.39
C ARG A 270 -6.04 -36.88 9.89
N PRO A 271 -6.62 -35.87 10.58
CA PRO A 271 -6.59 -34.49 10.07
C PRO A 271 -5.17 -33.91 9.99
N GLY A 272 -4.34 -34.15 11.02
CA GLY A 272 -2.92 -33.77 11.03
C GLY A 272 -2.11 -34.53 9.99
N SER A 273 -2.42 -35.82 9.79
CA SER A 273 -1.77 -36.66 8.76
C SER A 273 -2.12 -36.25 7.33
N VAL A 274 -3.34 -35.77 7.06
CA VAL A 274 -3.74 -35.33 5.71
C VAL A 274 -3.11 -33.97 5.39
N VAL A 275 -3.01 -33.05 6.35
CA VAL A 275 -2.23 -31.81 6.19
C VAL A 275 -0.75 -32.14 5.97
N ALA A 276 -0.17 -33.08 6.72
CA ALA A 276 1.20 -33.54 6.52
C ALA A 276 1.41 -34.18 5.13
N LEU A 277 0.45 -34.96 4.63
CA LEU A 277 0.47 -35.54 3.29
C LEU A 277 0.49 -34.48 2.19
N VAL A 278 -0.41 -33.49 2.26
CA VAL A 278 -0.46 -32.40 1.27
C VAL A 278 0.81 -31.55 1.34
N THR A 279 1.30 -31.28 2.55
CA THR A 279 2.54 -30.53 2.80
C THR A 279 3.77 -31.30 2.31
N GLN A 280 3.79 -32.62 2.42
CA GLN A 280 4.88 -33.48 1.96
C GLN A 280 4.92 -33.59 0.43
N GLU A 281 3.76 -33.76 -0.22
CA GLU A 281 3.68 -33.72 -1.69
C GLU A 281 4.03 -32.33 -2.22
N ALA A 282 3.64 -31.29 -1.47
CA ALA A 282 4.01 -29.94 -1.81
C ALA A 282 5.55 -29.73 -1.69
N ALA A 283 6.15 -30.18 -0.60
CA ALA A 283 7.60 -30.11 -0.38
C ALA A 283 8.39 -30.92 -1.42
N ALA A 284 7.89 -32.09 -1.80
CA ALA A 284 8.51 -32.95 -2.81
C ALA A 284 8.52 -32.32 -4.21
N LEU A 285 7.49 -31.53 -4.56
CA LEU A 285 7.47 -30.78 -5.82
C LEU A 285 8.38 -29.55 -5.77
N LEU A 286 8.47 -28.90 -4.61
CA LEU A 286 9.36 -27.75 -4.41
C LEU A 286 10.84 -28.14 -4.24
N GLY A 287 11.16 -29.43 -4.07
CA GLY A 287 12.51 -29.89 -3.74
C GLY A 287 13.02 -29.39 -2.38
N ARG A 288 12.10 -29.12 -1.44
CA ARG A 288 12.39 -28.58 -0.10
C ARG A 288 12.05 -29.61 0.99
N PRO A 289 12.65 -29.51 2.19
CA PRO A 289 12.23 -30.32 3.31
C PRO A 289 10.82 -29.92 3.79
N VAL A 290 10.07 -30.86 4.38
CA VAL A 290 8.63 -30.72 4.67
C VAL A 290 8.34 -29.60 5.67
N ASP A 291 9.26 -29.35 6.61
CA ASP A 291 9.20 -28.27 7.60
C ASP A 291 9.31 -26.86 7.00
N ALA A 292 9.87 -26.75 5.79
CA ALA A 292 9.94 -25.50 5.04
C ALA A 292 8.66 -25.15 4.28
N VAL A 293 7.67 -26.06 4.23
CA VAL A 293 6.36 -25.82 3.62
C VAL A 293 5.35 -25.49 4.72
N ARG A 294 4.83 -24.26 4.67
CA ARG A 294 3.86 -23.73 5.61
C ARG A 294 2.44 -24.04 5.12
N PRO A 295 1.64 -24.80 5.89
CA PRO A 295 0.32 -25.25 5.43
C PRO A 295 -0.71 -24.11 5.29
N ASP A 296 -0.43 -22.95 5.89
CA ASP A 296 -1.28 -21.76 5.88
C ASP A 296 -0.91 -20.75 4.79
N LEU A 297 0.28 -20.89 4.19
CA LEU A 297 0.67 -20.06 3.06
C LEU A 297 0.08 -20.63 1.77
N THR A 298 -0.14 -19.78 0.78
CA THR A 298 -0.59 -20.22 -0.53
C THR A 298 0.50 -21.04 -1.23
N LEU A 299 0.13 -21.94 -2.13
CA LEU A 299 1.06 -22.72 -2.92
C LEU A 299 2.00 -21.80 -3.73
N ARG A 300 1.47 -20.68 -4.25
CA ARG A 300 2.26 -19.70 -5.02
C ARG A 300 3.30 -19.00 -4.16
N GLU A 301 2.94 -18.54 -2.95
CA GLU A 301 3.89 -17.92 -1.99
C GLU A 301 5.01 -18.88 -1.58
N GLN A 302 4.78 -20.17 -1.73
CA GLN A 302 5.74 -21.22 -1.39
C GLN A 302 6.57 -21.71 -2.58
N GLY A 303 6.33 -21.15 -3.78
CA GLY A 303 7.12 -21.41 -4.97
C GLY A 303 6.49 -22.38 -5.99
N PHE A 304 5.18 -22.68 -5.88
CA PHE A 304 4.48 -23.48 -6.88
C PHE A 304 4.20 -22.67 -8.16
N ASP A 305 4.56 -23.25 -9.29
CA ASP A 305 4.09 -22.80 -10.60
C ASP A 305 2.83 -23.57 -11.07
N SER A 306 2.25 -23.14 -12.18
CA SER A 306 1.02 -23.72 -12.75
C SER A 306 1.15 -25.20 -13.14
N LEU A 307 2.36 -25.67 -13.49
CA LEU A 307 2.62 -27.08 -13.81
C LEU A 307 2.77 -27.91 -12.54
N MET A 308 3.46 -27.38 -11.52
CA MET A 308 3.56 -27.97 -10.19
C MET A 308 2.21 -28.09 -9.51
N VAL A 309 1.29 -27.15 -9.72
CA VAL A 309 -0.09 -27.22 -9.24
C VAL A 309 -0.86 -28.38 -9.89
N VAL A 310 -0.74 -28.53 -11.20
CA VAL A 310 -1.38 -29.63 -11.95
C VAL A 310 -0.77 -30.97 -11.54
N GLU A 311 0.54 -31.02 -11.35
CA GLU A 311 1.26 -32.21 -10.90
C GLU A 311 0.93 -32.54 -9.43
N LEU A 312 0.80 -31.54 -8.55
CA LEU A 312 0.34 -31.70 -7.17
C LEU A 312 -1.07 -32.26 -7.15
N ARG A 313 -1.99 -31.70 -7.94
CA ARG A 313 -3.35 -32.23 -8.10
C ARG A 313 -3.34 -33.68 -8.59
N ASN A 314 -2.54 -33.99 -9.62
CA ASN A 314 -2.43 -35.34 -10.17
C ASN A 314 -1.87 -36.32 -9.14
N ARG A 315 -0.82 -35.92 -8.42
CA ARG A 315 -0.20 -36.70 -7.35
C ARG A 315 -1.16 -36.91 -6.19
N LEU A 316 -1.83 -35.87 -5.71
CA LEU A 316 -2.82 -35.99 -4.64
C LEU A 316 -4.01 -36.85 -5.07
N SER A 317 -4.55 -36.68 -6.27
CA SER A 317 -5.64 -37.51 -6.81
C SER A 317 -5.22 -38.98 -6.95
N ALA A 318 -4.02 -39.25 -7.47
CA ALA A 318 -3.47 -40.59 -7.63
C ALA A 318 -3.09 -41.26 -6.28
N ARG A 319 -2.77 -40.46 -5.26
CA ARG A 319 -2.37 -40.95 -3.93
C ARG A 319 -3.56 -41.14 -2.98
N THR A 320 -4.60 -40.33 -3.11
CA THR A 320 -5.80 -40.35 -2.24
C THR A 320 -7.00 -41.06 -2.87
N ARG A 321 -6.97 -41.34 -4.19
CA ARG A 321 -8.10 -41.85 -4.99
C ARG A 321 -9.35 -40.95 -4.99
N VAL A 322 -9.23 -39.70 -4.52
CA VAL A 322 -10.28 -38.68 -4.61
C VAL A 322 -10.07 -37.88 -5.91
N PRO A 323 -11.09 -37.73 -6.76
CA PRO A 323 -10.99 -36.87 -7.94
C PRO A 323 -10.95 -35.40 -7.51
N LEU A 324 -9.80 -34.74 -7.65
CA LEU A 324 -9.66 -33.32 -7.29
C LEU A 324 -10.00 -32.42 -8.49
N PRO A 325 -10.72 -31.30 -8.27
CA PRO A 325 -11.09 -30.36 -9.33
C PRO A 325 -9.89 -29.82 -10.10
N THR A 326 -10.06 -29.53 -11.38
CA THR A 326 -9.01 -28.96 -12.24
C THR A 326 -8.52 -27.59 -11.75
N VAL A 327 -9.38 -26.86 -11.03
CA VAL A 327 -9.15 -25.53 -10.43
C VAL A 327 -8.62 -25.57 -8.99
N LEU A 328 -8.17 -26.73 -8.51
CA LEU A 328 -7.81 -26.99 -7.10
C LEU A 328 -7.01 -25.86 -6.41
N ALA A 329 -5.93 -25.37 -7.03
CA ALA A 329 -5.09 -24.35 -6.39
C ALA A 329 -5.62 -22.90 -6.51
N PHE A 330 -6.65 -22.67 -7.34
CA PHE A 330 -7.30 -21.37 -7.44
C PHE A 330 -8.37 -21.23 -6.35
N ASP A 331 -9.16 -22.28 -6.15
CA ASP A 331 -10.24 -22.29 -5.18
C ASP A 331 -9.76 -22.65 -3.77
N TYR A 332 -8.67 -23.41 -3.65
CA TYR A 332 -8.09 -23.88 -2.39
C TYR A 332 -6.57 -23.61 -2.41
N PRO A 333 -6.15 -22.34 -2.23
CA PRO A 333 -4.79 -21.94 -2.55
C PRO A 333 -3.74 -22.41 -1.54
N THR A 334 -4.11 -22.98 -0.38
CA THR A 334 -3.16 -23.40 0.66
C THR A 334 -3.15 -24.92 0.86
N PRO A 335 -2.03 -25.53 1.30
CA PRO A 335 -1.98 -26.96 1.64
C PRO A 335 -3.03 -27.37 2.68
N ARG A 336 -3.35 -26.50 3.65
CA ARG A 336 -4.43 -26.74 4.63
C ARG A 336 -5.81 -26.73 3.99
N ALA A 337 -6.09 -25.80 3.07
CA ALA A 337 -7.37 -25.74 2.37
C ALA A 337 -7.58 -26.98 1.48
N ILE A 338 -6.53 -27.47 0.83
CA ILE A 338 -6.55 -28.72 0.04
C ILE A 338 -6.73 -29.94 0.94
N ALA A 339 -6.08 -29.97 2.11
CA ALA A 339 -6.27 -31.02 3.09
C ALA A 339 -7.70 -31.05 3.67
N ALA A 340 -8.29 -29.89 3.93
CA ALA A 340 -9.70 -29.78 4.32
C ALA A 340 -10.63 -30.30 3.22
N LEU A 341 -10.40 -29.94 1.95
CA LEU A 341 -11.17 -30.46 0.81
C LEU A 341 -11.08 -31.99 0.71
N LEU A 342 -9.88 -32.56 0.90
CA LEU A 342 -9.65 -34.01 0.89
C LEU A 342 -10.36 -34.72 2.05
N LEU A 343 -10.45 -34.08 3.23
CA LEU A 343 -11.21 -34.59 4.36
C LEU A 343 -12.72 -34.52 4.09
N THR A 344 -13.22 -33.43 3.51
CA THR A 344 -14.64 -33.28 3.12
C THR A 344 -15.07 -34.33 2.08
N HIS A 345 -14.17 -34.74 1.18
CA HIS A 345 -14.44 -35.81 0.21
C HIS A 345 -14.21 -37.22 0.77
N ALA A 346 -13.41 -37.37 1.83
CA ALA A 346 -13.23 -38.64 2.53
C ALA A 346 -14.44 -38.98 3.43
N ASP A 347 -15.15 -37.96 3.92
CA ASP A 347 -16.37 -38.08 4.74
C ASP A 347 -17.68 -38.19 3.90
N ALA A 348 -17.61 -37.97 2.59
CA ALA A 348 -18.77 -38.03 1.70
C ALA A 348 -19.05 -39.46 1.20
N GLN A 349 -19.99 -40.16 1.87
CA GLN A 349 -20.67 -41.32 1.28
C GLN A 349 -21.91 -40.86 0.50
N ASP A 350 -21.89 -41.13 -0.81
CA ASP A 350 -22.96 -41.13 -1.84
C ASP A 350 -23.75 -39.82 -2.10
N PRO A 351 -23.93 -39.40 -3.38
CA PRO A 351 -24.52 -38.12 -3.73
C PRO A 351 -26.03 -38.24 -3.97
N GLN A 352 -26.85 -37.53 -3.19
CA GLN A 352 -28.20 -37.11 -3.58
C GLN A 352 -28.69 -35.92 -2.75
N ASP A 353 -29.37 -35.02 -3.44
CA ASP A 353 -30.10 -33.83 -2.99
C ASP A 353 -29.32 -32.55 -2.63
N GLY A 354 -29.69 -31.47 -3.32
CA GLY A 354 -29.30 -30.10 -2.95
C GLY A 354 -29.11 -29.08 -4.07
N ALA A 355 -29.78 -29.21 -5.22
CA ALA A 355 -29.92 -28.07 -6.13
C ALA A 355 -31.01 -27.12 -5.58
N GLN A 356 -30.62 -25.94 -5.07
CA GLN A 356 -31.21 -24.62 -5.39
C GLN A 356 -30.62 -23.51 -4.49
N GLU A 357 -30.40 -22.33 -5.09
CA GLU A 357 -30.24 -20.98 -4.49
C GLU A 357 -28.92 -20.70 -3.73
N ALA A 358 -28.06 -19.76 -4.15
CA ALA A 358 -28.38 -18.39 -4.50
C ALA A 358 -27.59 -17.87 -5.72
N ALA A 359 -28.27 -17.78 -6.85
CA ALA A 359 -28.02 -16.75 -7.84
C ALA A 359 -28.95 -15.58 -7.50
N SER A 360 -28.40 -14.51 -6.93
CA SER A 360 -29.05 -13.18 -6.92
C SER A 360 -28.04 -12.11 -6.51
N ALA A 361 -27.31 -11.60 -7.49
CA ALA A 361 -26.88 -10.20 -7.48
C ALA A 361 -27.35 -9.61 -8.80
N VAL A 362 -28.64 -9.24 -8.84
CA VAL A 362 -29.23 -8.51 -9.95
C VAL A 362 -28.60 -7.12 -9.97
N ALA A 363 -28.07 -6.78 -11.13
CA ALA A 363 -27.49 -5.49 -11.47
C ALA A 363 -28.34 -4.32 -10.95
N ALA A 364 -27.68 -3.39 -10.25
CA ALA A 364 -28.25 -2.11 -9.91
C ALA A 364 -28.60 -1.34 -11.19
N VAL A 365 -29.82 -0.81 -11.22
CA VAL A 365 -30.34 0.07 -12.26
C VAL A 365 -29.44 1.31 -12.37
N PRO A 366 -29.02 1.76 -13.57
CA PRO A 366 -28.22 2.97 -13.69
C PRO A 366 -29.05 4.18 -13.24
N VAL A 367 -28.62 4.78 -12.13
CA VAL A 367 -29.04 6.11 -11.70
C VAL A 367 -28.50 7.09 -12.74
N ARG A 368 -29.31 8.05 -13.20
CA ARG A 368 -28.82 9.15 -14.04
C ARG A 368 -27.67 9.85 -13.30
N PRO A 369 -26.56 10.22 -13.96
CA PRO A 369 -25.50 10.97 -13.30
C PRO A 369 -26.11 12.24 -12.72
N ASP A 370 -25.88 12.45 -11.43
CA ASP A 370 -26.11 13.74 -10.80
C ASP A 370 -25.16 14.73 -11.48
N GLU A 371 -25.68 15.77 -12.16
CA GLU A 371 -24.83 16.80 -12.78
C GLU A 371 -23.91 17.48 -11.73
N ASP A 372 -24.23 17.33 -10.45
CA ASP A 372 -23.54 17.87 -9.29
C ASP A 372 -22.41 16.98 -8.72
N ASP A 373 -22.13 15.79 -9.28
CA ASP A 373 -21.08 14.87 -8.78
C ASP A 373 -19.96 14.60 -9.80
N PRO A 374 -19.06 15.57 -10.06
CA PRO A 374 -18.02 15.44 -11.07
C PRO A 374 -16.91 14.46 -10.66
N VAL A 375 -16.18 13.93 -11.65
CA VAL A 375 -14.97 13.13 -11.41
C VAL A 375 -13.81 14.05 -11.03
N VAL A 376 -13.10 13.69 -9.98
CA VAL A 376 -11.98 14.44 -9.42
C VAL A 376 -10.68 13.64 -9.42
N ILE A 377 -9.57 14.35 -9.58
CA ILE A 377 -8.22 13.81 -9.42
C ILE A 377 -7.84 14.00 -7.95
N VAL A 378 -7.63 12.90 -7.22
CA VAL A 378 -7.23 12.94 -5.80
C VAL A 378 -5.74 12.70 -5.58
N SER A 379 -5.07 12.10 -6.57
CA SER A 379 -3.62 11.86 -6.55
C SER A 379 -3.08 11.70 -7.97
N MET A 380 -1.76 11.89 -8.11
CA MET A 380 -1.01 11.68 -9.34
C MET A 380 0.44 11.28 -9.02
N ALA A 381 1.03 10.46 -9.88
CA ALA A 381 2.44 10.06 -9.85
C ALA A 381 2.99 9.94 -11.28
N CYS A 382 4.31 10.10 -11.45
CA CYS A 382 4.93 10.02 -12.77
C CYS A 382 6.42 9.61 -12.73
N ARG A 383 6.89 9.07 -13.85
CA ARG A 383 8.29 8.81 -14.17
C ARG A 383 8.60 9.41 -15.52
N LEU A 384 9.49 10.37 -15.57
CA LEU A 384 9.77 11.19 -16.76
C LEU A 384 11.29 11.27 -17.01
N PRO A 385 11.70 11.78 -18.19
CA PRO A 385 13.11 12.00 -18.48
C PRO A 385 13.81 12.91 -17.48
N ASP A 386 15.14 12.93 -17.51
CA ASP A 386 15.98 13.67 -16.55
C ASP A 386 15.83 13.20 -15.08
N GLY A 387 15.47 11.92 -14.89
CA GLY A 387 15.36 11.31 -13.57
C GLY A 387 14.25 11.89 -12.71
N ILE A 388 13.25 12.51 -13.35
CA ILE A 388 12.07 13.04 -12.70
C ILE A 388 11.19 11.86 -12.29
N ASP A 389 11.03 11.68 -10.99
CA ASP A 389 10.29 10.59 -10.37
C ASP A 389 9.06 11.05 -9.60
N THR A 390 8.80 12.36 -9.55
CA THR A 390 7.67 12.95 -8.83
C THR A 390 7.02 14.09 -9.62
N PRO A 391 5.71 14.35 -9.42
CA PRO A 391 5.05 15.54 -9.99
C PRO A 391 5.73 16.85 -9.57
N GLU A 392 6.26 16.92 -8.34
CA GLU A 392 6.98 18.08 -7.84
C GLU A 392 8.28 18.34 -8.62
N ALA A 393 9.10 17.29 -8.86
CA ALA A 393 10.30 17.43 -9.68
C ALA A 393 9.98 17.80 -11.14
N PHE A 394 8.83 17.34 -11.66
CA PHE A 394 8.35 17.77 -12.97
C PHE A 394 7.98 19.25 -12.99
N TRP A 395 7.32 19.73 -11.94
CA TRP A 395 7.01 21.15 -11.79
C TRP A 395 8.28 22.01 -11.79
N ASP A 396 9.31 21.63 -11.03
CA ASP A 396 10.57 22.37 -10.97
C ASP A 396 11.21 22.50 -12.37
N LEU A 397 11.23 21.41 -13.15
CA LEU A 397 11.69 21.45 -14.54
C LEU A 397 10.89 22.43 -15.42
N LEU A 398 9.56 22.42 -15.30
CA LEU A 398 8.67 23.30 -16.06
C LEU A 398 8.83 24.78 -15.65
N ALA A 399 8.86 25.05 -14.34
CA ALA A 399 8.98 26.39 -13.78
C ALA A 399 10.32 27.05 -14.12
N ASP A 400 11.40 26.28 -14.08
CA ASP A 400 12.75 26.73 -14.48
C ASP A 400 12.89 26.85 -16.01
N GLY A 401 11.96 26.29 -16.79
CA GLY A 401 12.02 26.27 -18.24
C GLY A 401 13.15 25.41 -18.79
N ARG A 402 13.47 24.29 -18.12
CA ARG A 402 14.52 23.34 -18.53
C ARG A 402 14.03 22.33 -19.58
N GLU A 403 14.97 21.82 -20.36
CA GLU A 403 14.79 20.77 -21.37
C GLU A 403 15.36 19.44 -20.84
N ALA A 404 14.57 18.36 -20.87
CA ALA A 404 14.91 17.01 -20.42
C ALA A 404 15.30 16.09 -21.59
N SER A 405 16.23 16.57 -22.43
CA SER A 405 16.76 15.81 -23.58
C SER A 405 18.16 15.30 -23.28
N SER A 406 18.38 14.00 -23.44
CA SER A 406 19.68 13.36 -23.27
C SER A 406 20.12 12.63 -24.54
N PRO A 407 21.40 12.25 -24.66
CA PRO A 407 21.83 11.27 -25.65
C PRO A 407 21.06 9.94 -25.50
N PHE A 408 21.10 9.11 -26.54
CA PHE A 408 20.57 7.75 -26.49
C PHE A 408 21.12 6.95 -25.29
N PRO A 409 20.29 6.10 -24.67
CA PRO A 409 20.63 5.43 -23.43
C PRO A 409 21.62 4.28 -23.67
N ARG A 410 22.46 3.98 -22.68
CA ARG A 410 23.47 2.92 -22.75
C ARG A 410 22.89 1.52 -22.99
N ARG A 411 21.62 1.30 -22.64
CA ARG A 411 20.91 0.04 -22.95
C ARG A 411 20.82 -0.27 -24.45
N TRP A 412 21.13 0.70 -25.32
CA TRP A 412 21.21 0.51 -26.77
C TRP A 412 22.64 0.34 -27.29
N ASP A 413 23.66 0.27 -26.44
CA ASP A 413 25.07 0.11 -26.86
C ASP A 413 25.31 -1.22 -27.62
N GLY A 414 24.45 -2.22 -27.42
CA GLY A 414 24.46 -3.48 -28.18
C GLY A 414 23.99 -3.36 -29.63
N TRP A 415 23.38 -2.23 -30.02
CA TRP A 415 22.96 -1.97 -31.39
C TRP A 415 24.06 -1.23 -32.16
N ASP A 416 24.32 -1.66 -33.40
CA ASP A 416 25.25 -0.93 -34.29
C ASP A 416 24.60 0.35 -34.84
N LEU A 417 24.53 1.36 -33.97
CA LEU A 417 23.97 2.68 -34.28
C LEU A 417 24.73 3.37 -35.42
N GLY A 418 26.02 3.06 -35.60
CA GLY A 418 26.82 3.59 -36.72
C GLY A 418 26.27 3.10 -38.06
N THR A 419 26.13 1.78 -38.20
CA THR A 419 25.58 1.18 -39.42
C THR A 419 24.12 1.58 -39.65
N ILE A 420 23.31 1.67 -38.59
CA ILE A 420 21.91 2.13 -38.69
C ILE A 420 21.87 3.54 -39.29
N GLU A 421 22.66 4.48 -38.77
CA GLU A 421 22.68 5.86 -39.29
C GLU A 421 23.24 6.00 -40.69
N GLU A 422 24.28 5.23 -41.04
CA GLU A 422 24.84 5.22 -42.38
C GLU A 422 23.83 4.69 -43.40
N THR A 423 23.13 3.61 -43.04
CA THR A 423 22.07 3.02 -43.86
C THR A 423 20.90 3.99 -44.02
N GLU A 424 20.45 4.62 -42.93
CA GLU A 424 19.37 5.59 -42.98
C GLU A 424 19.75 6.86 -43.74
N ARG A 425 20.99 7.33 -43.62
CA ARG A 425 21.52 8.41 -44.48
C ARG A 425 21.47 8.03 -45.95
N ALA A 426 21.91 6.82 -46.29
CA ALA A 426 21.91 6.36 -47.67
C ALA A 426 20.48 6.25 -48.22
N ALA A 427 19.51 5.85 -47.40
CA ALA A 427 18.11 5.70 -47.79
C ALA A 427 17.34 7.03 -47.89
N THR A 428 17.53 7.94 -46.93
CA THR A 428 16.71 9.16 -46.78
C THR A 428 17.44 10.46 -47.15
N GLY A 429 18.76 10.41 -47.27
CA GLY A 429 19.62 11.60 -47.43
C GLY A 429 19.78 12.45 -46.17
N ARG A 430 19.23 12.03 -45.02
CA ARG A 430 19.19 12.82 -43.77
C ARG A 430 19.87 12.08 -42.61
N ARG A 431 20.24 12.81 -41.55
CA ARG A 431 20.58 12.22 -40.24
C ARG A 431 19.41 12.50 -39.29
N PHE A 432 19.13 11.58 -38.37
CA PHE A 432 18.43 11.93 -37.13
C PHE A 432 19.46 12.11 -36.01
N GLU A 433 19.16 13.00 -35.08
CA GLU A 433 20.03 13.26 -33.92
C GLU A 433 19.92 12.12 -32.89
N ARG A 434 21.04 11.67 -32.30
CA ARG A 434 21.05 10.61 -31.27
C ARG A 434 20.61 11.12 -29.90
N ARG A 435 19.45 11.77 -29.85
CA ARG A 435 18.90 12.39 -28.64
C ARG A 435 17.41 12.18 -28.52
N GLY A 436 16.92 12.21 -27.29
CA GLY A 436 15.51 12.05 -26.94
C GLY A 436 15.31 12.20 -25.43
N GLY A 437 14.07 12.04 -24.97
CA GLY A 437 13.76 11.99 -23.54
C GLY A 437 13.73 10.54 -23.04
N PHE A 438 14.64 10.14 -22.16
CA PHE A 438 14.69 8.75 -21.67
C PHE A 438 14.48 8.70 -20.15
N VAL A 439 13.60 7.81 -19.71
CA VAL A 439 13.44 7.49 -18.30
C VAL A 439 14.71 6.75 -17.84
N ARG A 440 15.23 7.14 -16.67
CA ARG A 440 16.43 6.52 -16.09
C ARG A 440 16.05 5.20 -15.42
N ASP A 441 17.01 4.28 -15.39
CA ASP A 441 16.95 3.03 -14.63
C ASP A 441 15.69 2.19 -14.90
N VAL A 442 15.18 2.20 -16.15
CA VAL A 442 14.05 1.34 -16.56
C VAL A 442 14.39 -0.15 -16.50
N GLU A 443 15.68 -0.46 -16.40
CA GLU A 443 16.17 -1.81 -16.14
C GLU A 443 16.01 -2.23 -14.69
N ASP A 444 15.90 -1.28 -13.74
CA ASP A 444 15.83 -1.58 -12.31
C ASP A 444 14.38 -1.75 -11.85
N PHE A 445 14.13 -2.70 -10.95
CA PHE A 445 12.79 -2.97 -10.42
C PHE A 445 12.85 -3.76 -9.10
N ASP A 446 11.90 -3.54 -8.19
CA ASP A 446 11.78 -4.33 -6.95
C ASP A 446 10.84 -5.53 -7.14
N ALA A 447 11.35 -6.59 -7.77
CA ALA A 447 10.55 -7.76 -8.08
C ALA A 447 9.97 -8.45 -6.82
N ALA A 448 10.76 -8.53 -5.75
CA ALA A 448 10.35 -9.21 -4.52
C ALA A 448 9.18 -8.50 -3.84
N PHE A 449 9.21 -7.16 -3.81
CA PHE A 449 8.11 -6.35 -3.30
C PHE A 449 6.76 -6.66 -3.97
N PHE A 450 6.76 -6.87 -5.29
CA PHE A 450 5.57 -7.19 -6.06
C PHE A 450 5.28 -8.71 -6.17
N GLY A 451 5.98 -9.56 -5.39
CA GLY A 451 5.77 -11.00 -5.38
C GLY A 451 6.21 -11.72 -6.67
N LEU A 452 7.16 -11.14 -7.41
CA LEU A 452 7.67 -11.65 -8.67
C LEU A 452 9.03 -12.34 -8.47
N SER A 453 9.18 -13.52 -9.06
CA SER A 453 10.49 -14.19 -9.07
C SER A 453 11.48 -13.42 -9.96
N PRO A 454 12.80 -13.46 -9.69
CA PRO A 454 13.80 -12.84 -10.57
C PRO A 454 13.69 -13.27 -12.04
N ARG A 455 13.31 -14.53 -12.27
CA ARG A 455 13.13 -15.12 -13.61
C ARG A 455 11.92 -14.54 -14.34
N GLU A 456 10.80 -14.38 -13.64
CA GLU A 456 9.62 -13.72 -14.19
C GLU A 456 9.94 -12.25 -14.48
N ALA A 457 10.50 -11.52 -13.51
CA ALA A 457 10.83 -10.10 -13.63
C ALA A 457 11.71 -9.79 -14.85
N LEU A 458 12.70 -10.64 -15.15
CA LEU A 458 13.56 -10.51 -16.35
C LEU A 458 12.76 -10.50 -17.67
N SER A 459 11.67 -11.27 -17.73
CA SER A 459 10.82 -11.42 -18.91
C SER A 459 9.70 -10.38 -18.99
N LEU A 460 9.47 -9.59 -17.92
CA LEU A 460 8.48 -8.52 -17.93
C LEU A 460 8.95 -7.35 -18.77
N ASP A 461 8.08 -6.84 -19.64
CA ASP A 461 8.23 -5.54 -20.27
C ASP A 461 8.45 -4.46 -19.18
N PRO A 462 9.51 -3.62 -19.30
CA PRO A 462 9.73 -2.46 -18.43
C PRO A 462 8.50 -1.57 -18.25
N GLN A 463 7.61 -1.47 -19.23
CA GLN A 463 6.33 -0.75 -19.10
C GLN A 463 5.44 -1.34 -17.99
N GLN A 464 5.36 -2.66 -17.84
CA GLN A 464 4.58 -3.30 -16.76
C GLN A 464 5.19 -2.98 -15.39
N ARG A 465 6.52 -3.06 -15.28
CA ARG A 465 7.25 -2.77 -14.05
C ARG A 465 7.05 -1.33 -13.60
N LEU A 466 7.21 -0.39 -14.53
CA LEU A 466 7.06 1.03 -14.28
C LEU A 466 5.63 1.42 -13.87
N VAL A 467 4.61 0.79 -14.47
CA VAL A 467 3.21 1.02 -14.07
C VAL A 467 2.94 0.49 -12.67
N LEU A 468 3.49 -0.66 -12.27
CA LEU A 468 3.33 -1.18 -10.90
C LEU A 468 3.88 -0.21 -9.85
N GLU A 469 5.10 0.30 -10.04
CA GLU A 469 5.69 1.29 -9.13
C GLU A 469 4.89 2.58 -9.10
N VAL A 470 4.55 3.16 -10.27
CA VAL A 470 3.87 4.46 -10.34
C VAL A 470 2.44 4.37 -9.79
N VAL A 471 1.74 3.23 -9.97
CA VAL A 471 0.43 3.01 -9.32
C VAL A 471 0.59 2.93 -7.80
N TRP A 472 1.59 2.19 -7.29
CA TRP A 472 1.84 2.12 -5.85
C TRP A 472 2.09 3.50 -5.24
N GLU A 473 2.91 4.31 -5.90
CA GLU A 473 3.18 5.67 -5.47
C GLU A 473 1.95 6.56 -5.51
N ALA A 474 1.12 6.42 -6.55
CA ALA A 474 -0.13 7.15 -6.65
C ALA A 474 -1.09 6.81 -5.49
N ILE A 475 -1.11 5.54 -5.04
CA ILE A 475 -1.85 5.07 -3.86
C ILE A 475 -1.32 5.73 -2.58
N GLU A 476 -0.01 5.68 -2.36
CA GLU A 476 0.59 6.28 -1.15
C GLU A 476 0.41 7.80 -1.11
N ARG A 477 0.52 8.47 -2.26
CA ARG A 477 0.26 9.92 -2.39
C ARG A 477 -1.21 10.28 -2.19
N ALA A 478 -2.14 9.36 -2.50
CA ALA A 478 -3.55 9.50 -2.14
C ALA A 478 -3.82 9.25 -0.65
N ASN A 479 -2.81 8.81 0.12
CA ASN A 479 -2.95 8.32 1.49
C ASN A 479 -3.91 7.14 1.61
N LEU A 480 -3.94 6.30 0.57
CA LEU A 480 -4.70 5.06 0.53
C LEU A 480 -3.83 3.89 0.99
N ARG A 481 -4.46 2.86 1.56
CA ARG A 481 -3.79 1.61 1.95
C ARG A 481 -4.21 0.52 0.98
N THR A 482 -3.27 -0.33 0.55
CA THR A 482 -3.59 -1.43 -0.37
C THR A 482 -4.65 -2.38 0.18
N ALA A 483 -4.61 -2.69 1.48
CA ALA A 483 -5.63 -3.48 2.17
C ALA A 483 -7.03 -2.85 2.16
N SER A 484 -7.16 -1.54 1.86
CA SER A 484 -8.48 -0.90 1.69
C SER A 484 -9.01 -0.97 0.25
N LEU A 485 -8.16 -1.37 -0.71
CA LEU A 485 -8.51 -1.52 -2.12
C LEU A 485 -8.75 -2.99 -2.51
N GLU A 486 -8.14 -3.92 -1.79
CA GLU A 486 -8.27 -5.37 -2.01
C GLU A 486 -9.74 -5.82 -1.93
N GLY A 487 -10.17 -6.60 -2.93
CA GLY A 487 -11.56 -7.02 -3.12
C GLY A 487 -12.50 -5.90 -3.58
N GLY A 488 -12.02 -4.65 -3.64
CA GLY A 488 -12.80 -3.49 -4.04
C GLY A 488 -13.02 -3.39 -5.55
N ASN A 489 -14.06 -2.65 -5.93
CA ASN A 489 -14.42 -2.38 -7.32
C ASN A 489 -13.60 -1.22 -7.91
N THR A 490 -12.27 -1.34 -7.85
CA THR A 490 -11.34 -0.35 -8.40
C THR A 490 -10.97 -0.69 -9.85
N GLY A 491 -11.13 0.27 -10.76
CA GLY A 491 -10.78 0.10 -12.17
C GLY A 491 -9.34 0.50 -12.52
N VAL A 492 -8.77 -0.07 -13.58
CA VAL A 492 -7.41 0.19 -14.09
C VAL A 492 -7.46 0.45 -15.60
N TYR A 493 -7.11 1.66 -16.02
CA TYR A 493 -7.17 2.12 -17.41
C TYR A 493 -5.81 2.68 -17.82
N ILE A 494 -5.03 1.92 -18.60
CA ILE A 494 -3.67 2.31 -18.96
C ILE A 494 -3.52 2.43 -20.48
N GLY A 495 -3.12 3.61 -20.94
CA GLY A 495 -2.70 3.82 -22.32
C GLY A 495 -1.28 3.29 -22.55
N SER A 496 -1.09 2.41 -23.52
CA SER A 496 0.24 1.89 -23.89
C SER A 496 0.27 1.58 -25.39
N MET A 497 1.46 1.66 -25.99
CA MET A 497 1.72 1.18 -27.35
C MET A 497 2.37 -0.20 -27.28
N SER A 498 2.39 -0.92 -28.40
CA SER A 498 3.05 -2.22 -28.51
C SER A 498 4.49 -2.19 -27.96
N SER A 499 4.81 -3.18 -27.13
CA SER A 499 6.16 -3.39 -26.61
C SER A 499 7.13 -3.81 -27.71
N ASP A 500 8.34 -3.26 -27.70
CA ASP A 500 9.47 -3.71 -28.51
C ASP A 500 10.50 -4.53 -27.69
N TYR A 501 10.17 -4.88 -26.43
CA TYR A 501 11.06 -5.63 -25.54
C TYR A 501 11.23 -7.10 -25.97
N ASP A 502 10.17 -7.76 -26.45
CA ASP A 502 10.22 -9.16 -26.93
C ASP A 502 10.96 -9.29 -28.29
N ILE A 503 10.96 -8.23 -29.10
CA ILE A 503 11.66 -8.17 -30.41
C ILE A 503 13.18 -8.35 -30.24
N ALA A 504 13.73 -8.00 -29.07
CA ALA A 504 15.15 -8.17 -28.78
C ALA A 504 15.62 -9.64 -28.72
N ARG A 505 14.72 -10.64 -28.68
CA ARG A 505 15.09 -12.06 -28.71
C ARG A 505 14.85 -12.67 -30.09
N ARG A 506 15.87 -13.37 -30.63
CA ARG A 506 15.63 -14.41 -31.64
C ARG A 506 14.74 -15.48 -31.02
N TRP A 507 13.67 -15.88 -31.73
CA TRP A 507 12.79 -16.95 -31.28
C TRP A 507 13.57 -18.25 -31.12
N ASP A 508 13.69 -18.72 -29.88
CA ASP A 508 14.25 -20.03 -29.53
C ASP A 508 13.27 -20.77 -28.59
N VAL A 509 12.98 -22.02 -28.94
CA VAL A 509 12.04 -22.89 -28.22
C VAL A 509 12.66 -23.43 -26.93
N GLY A 510 14.00 -23.56 -26.87
CA GLY A 510 14.72 -24.05 -25.70
C GLY A 510 14.69 -23.08 -24.51
N SER A 511 14.67 -21.78 -24.78
CA SER A 511 14.64 -20.69 -23.78
C SER A 511 13.23 -20.20 -23.41
N SER A 512 12.16 -20.90 -23.81
CA SER A 512 10.78 -20.50 -23.52
C SER A 512 10.28 -21.12 -22.21
N ASP A 513 10.06 -20.29 -21.18
CA ASP A 513 9.58 -20.69 -19.85
C ASP A 513 8.15 -20.21 -19.55
N GLY A 514 7.42 -19.75 -20.57
CA GLY A 514 6.03 -19.31 -20.46
C GLY A 514 5.84 -17.86 -20.00
N TYR A 515 6.83 -17.27 -19.32
CA TYR A 515 6.74 -15.89 -18.83
C TYR A 515 6.75 -14.84 -19.94
N LYS A 516 7.24 -15.16 -21.15
CA LYS A 516 7.21 -14.22 -22.30
C LYS A 516 5.80 -13.74 -22.62
N ILE A 517 4.80 -14.62 -22.57
CA ILE A 517 3.40 -14.27 -22.85
C ILE A 517 2.88 -13.30 -21.80
N THR A 518 3.05 -13.63 -20.52
CA THR A 518 2.57 -12.80 -19.41
C THR A 518 3.38 -11.52 -19.23
N GLY A 519 4.65 -11.54 -19.63
CA GLY A 519 5.59 -10.43 -19.50
C GLY A 519 5.43 -9.36 -20.57
N ASN A 520 4.91 -9.70 -21.76
CA ASN A 520 4.85 -8.78 -22.91
C ASN A 520 3.45 -8.56 -23.49
N GLY A 521 2.45 -9.34 -23.07
CA GLY A 521 1.07 -9.11 -23.48
C GLY A 521 0.58 -7.72 -23.03
N SER A 522 0.06 -6.90 -23.95
CA SER A 522 -0.38 -5.53 -23.62
C SER A 522 -1.49 -5.50 -22.57
N SER A 523 -2.43 -6.45 -22.61
CA SER A 523 -3.48 -6.60 -21.60
C SER A 523 -2.96 -6.89 -20.19
N LEU A 524 -1.73 -7.40 -20.07
CA LEU A 524 -1.13 -7.71 -18.77
C LEU A 524 -0.62 -6.46 -18.05
N ILE A 525 -0.47 -5.31 -18.71
CA ILE A 525 -0.13 -4.04 -18.03
C ILE A 525 -1.20 -3.68 -16.98
N SER A 526 -2.46 -3.57 -17.40
CA SER A 526 -3.58 -3.28 -16.49
C SER A 526 -3.98 -4.51 -15.66
N GLY A 527 -3.94 -5.70 -16.25
CA GLY A 527 -4.26 -6.95 -15.56
C GLY A 527 -3.33 -7.26 -14.39
N ARG A 528 -2.02 -6.99 -14.52
CA ARG A 528 -1.05 -7.24 -13.45
C ARG A 528 -1.23 -6.27 -12.29
N VAL A 529 -1.54 -5.00 -12.52
CA VAL A 529 -1.91 -4.05 -11.46
C VAL A 529 -3.12 -4.58 -10.66
N SER A 530 -4.16 -5.02 -11.39
CA SER A 530 -5.37 -5.56 -10.76
C SER A 530 -5.06 -6.82 -9.94
N TYR A 531 -4.27 -7.73 -10.52
CA TYR A 531 -3.84 -8.95 -9.84
C TYR A 531 -3.02 -8.67 -8.58
N THR A 532 -2.00 -7.81 -8.67
CA THR A 532 -1.07 -7.51 -7.57
C THR A 532 -1.76 -6.78 -6.41
N LEU A 533 -2.77 -5.96 -6.69
CA LEU A 533 -3.50 -5.20 -5.67
C LEU A 533 -4.83 -5.85 -5.25
N GLY A 534 -5.18 -7.01 -5.82
CA GLY A 534 -6.43 -7.71 -5.53
C GLY A 534 -7.70 -6.95 -5.97
N LEU A 535 -7.64 -6.19 -7.07
CA LEU A 535 -8.75 -5.36 -7.55
C LEU A 535 -9.73 -6.16 -8.40
N SER A 536 -11.03 -5.84 -8.31
CA SER A 536 -12.09 -6.54 -9.04
C SER A 536 -12.85 -5.67 -10.05
N GLY A 537 -12.43 -4.41 -10.24
CA GLY A 537 -13.04 -3.52 -11.25
C GLY A 537 -12.50 -3.73 -12.66
N PRO A 538 -12.98 -2.96 -13.66
CA PRO A 538 -12.56 -3.10 -15.05
C PRO A 538 -11.06 -2.85 -15.23
N ALA A 539 -10.37 -3.71 -15.99
CA ALA A 539 -8.94 -3.59 -16.28
C ALA A 539 -8.71 -3.55 -17.80
N LEU A 540 -8.31 -2.39 -18.33
CA LEU A 540 -8.11 -2.17 -19.76
C LEU A 540 -6.75 -1.56 -20.08
N THR A 541 -6.09 -2.14 -21.07
CA THR A 541 -4.95 -1.51 -21.75
C THR A 541 -5.40 -1.01 -23.12
N ILE A 542 -5.12 0.24 -23.44
CA ILE A 542 -5.67 0.95 -24.61
C ILE A 542 -4.54 1.43 -25.52
N ASP A 543 -4.65 1.14 -26.81
CA ASP A 543 -3.75 1.65 -27.84
C ASP A 543 -4.54 2.45 -28.90
N THR A 544 -4.51 3.77 -28.76
CA THR A 544 -4.91 4.73 -29.79
C THR A 544 -3.73 5.63 -30.17
N ALA A 545 -2.53 5.06 -30.13
CA ALA A 545 -1.26 5.76 -30.31
C ALA A 545 -1.09 6.96 -29.34
N CYS A 546 -0.79 8.15 -29.83
CA CYS A 546 -0.47 9.30 -28.99
C CYS A 546 -1.62 9.75 -28.06
N SER A 547 -2.86 9.37 -28.36
CA SER A 547 -4.04 9.71 -27.55
C SER A 547 -4.39 8.67 -26.47
N SER A 548 -3.67 7.54 -26.39
CA SER A 548 -4.02 6.41 -25.53
C SER A 548 -4.32 6.78 -24.08
N SER A 549 -3.48 7.59 -23.43
CA SER A 549 -3.71 7.98 -22.02
C SER A 549 -4.93 8.88 -21.80
N LEU A 550 -5.31 9.73 -22.76
CA LEU A 550 -6.54 10.53 -22.63
C LEU A 550 -7.78 9.69 -22.91
N VAL A 551 -7.69 8.70 -23.82
CA VAL A 551 -8.78 7.72 -24.01
C VAL A 551 -8.95 6.90 -22.73
N ALA A 552 -7.87 6.45 -22.11
CA ALA A 552 -7.90 5.76 -20.81
C ALA A 552 -8.56 6.62 -19.72
N LEU A 553 -8.17 7.89 -19.60
CA LEU A 553 -8.80 8.85 -18.69
C LEU A 553 -10.30 9.01 -18.95
N ARG A 554 -10.71 9.14 -20.21
CA ARG A 554 -12.13 9.24 -20.57
C ARG A 554 -12.91 8.00 -20.12
N LEU A 555 -12.43 6.80 -20.45
CA LEU A 555 -13.11 5.56 -20.12
C LEU A 555 -13.19 5.35 -18.60
N ALA A 556 -12.15 5.74 -17.85
CA ALA A 556 -12.18 5.74 -16.39
C ALA A 556 -13.25 6.71 -15.84
N CYS A 557 -13.35 7.92 -16.41
CA CYS A 557 -14.39 8.87 -16.01
C CYS A 557 -15.80 8.35 -16.30
N GLU A 558 -16.01 7.70 -17.46
CA GLU A 558 -17.29 7.08 -17.82
C GLU A 558 -17.66 5.96 -16.83
N ALA A 559 -16.72 5.09 -16.48
CA ALA A 559 -16.94 4.00 -15.52
C ALA A 559 -17.25 4.49 -14.10
N LEU A 560 -16.59 5.56 -13.64
CA LEU A 560 -16.90 6.19 -12.36
C LEU A 560 -18.29 6.83 -12.38
N ARG A 561 -18.68 7.49 -13.49
CA ARG A 561 -20.00 8.11 -13.65
C ARG A 561 -21.12 7.06 -13.75
N SER A 562 -20.85 5.91 -14.36
CA SER A 562 -21.82 4.81 -14.50
C SER A 562 -21.93 3.92 -13.25
N GLY A 563 -20.99 4.05 -12.31
CA GLY A 563 -20.92 3.19 -11.11
C GLY A 563 -20.31 1.82 -11.38
N GLU A 564 -19.64 1.63 -12.52
CA GLU A 564 -18.85 0.43 -12.82
C GLU A 564 -17.61 0.30 -11.92
N CYS A 565 -17.13 1.41 -11.36
CA CYS A 565 -16.11 1.44 -10.31
C CYS A 565 -16.32 2.64 -9.36
N ASP A 566 -15.70 2.59 -8.18
CA ASP A 566 -15.75 3.67 -7.17
C ASP A 566 -14.43 4.46 -7.09
N LEU A 567 -13.35 3.85 -7.58
CA LEU A 567 -12.03 4.42 -7.73
C LEU A 567 -11.44 3.91 -9.04
N ALA A 568 -10.68 4.75 -9.74
CA ALA A 568 -10.00 4.33 -10.95
C ALA A 568 -8.56 4.85 -11.03
N PHE A 569 -7.64 3.97 -11.44
CA PHE A 569 -6.32 4.37 -11.92
C PHE A 569 -6.41 4.64 -13.42
N ALA A 570 -6.05 5.85 -13.84
CA ALA A 570 -6.03 6.24 -15.25
C ALA A 570 -4.69 6.84 -15.64
N GLY A 571 -4.07 6.34 -16.70
CA GLY A 571 -2.72 6.77 -17.04
C GLY A 571 -2.23 6.31 -18.39
N GLY A 572 -0.92 6.39 -18.57
CA GLY A 572 -0.26 5.79 -19.71
C GLY A 572 1.24 5.67 -19.51
N VAL A 573 1.83 4.76 -20.27
CA VAL A 573 3.24 4.39 -20.18
C VAL A 573 3.83 4.22 -21.58
N THR A 574 5.09 4.61 -21.73
CA THR A 574 5.94 4.21 -22.86
C THR A 574 7.38 4.11 -22.42
N VAL A 575 8.01 2.97 -22.76
CA VAL A 575 9.44 2.72 -22.65
C VAL A 575 9.90 2.19 -24.01
N MET A 576 10.98 2.74 -24.55
CA MET A 576 11.59 2.32 -25.80
C MET A 576 12.75 1.35 -25.49
N SER A 577 12.54 0.07 -25.76
CA SER A 577 13.56 -0.96 -25.53
C SER A 577 14.57 -1.03 -26.67
N THR A 578 14.20 -0.53 -27.86
CA THR A 578 15.04 -0.50 -29.07
C THR A 578 15.01 0.89 -29.73
N PRO A 579 16.00 1.22 -30.59
CA PRO A 579 15.97 2.47 -31.36
C PRO A 579 14.99 2.47 -32.55
N GLN A 580 14.17 1.43 -32.72
CA GLN A 580 13.36 1.20 -33.95
C GLN A 580 12.47 2.39 -34.32
N ILE A 581 11.83 3.04 -33.35
CA ILE A 581 10.92 4.16 -33.64
C ILE A 581 11.64 5.36 -34.28
N PHE A 582 12.92 5.58 -33.93
CA PHE A 582 13.72 6.64 -34.55
C PHE A 582 14.00 6.31 -36.03
N VAL A 583 14.27 5.05 -36.35
CA VAL A 583 14.50 4.58 -37.73
C VAL A 583 13.23 4.75 -38.56
N GLU A 584 12.09 4.23 -38.08
CA GLU A 584 10.84 4.27 -38.85
C GLU A 584 10.33 5.70 -39.06
N PHE A 585 10.42 6.57 -38.04
CA PHE A 585 9.98 7.96 -38.19
C PHE A 585 10.97 8.84 -38.96
N SER A 586 12.26 8.49 -39.00
CA SER A 586 13.22 9.11 -39.92
C SER A 586 12.77 8.90 -41.38
N ARG A 587 12.36 7.67 -41.73
CA ARG A 587 11.84 7.33 -43.08
C ARG A 587 10.53 8.01 -43.41
N LEU A 588 9.68 8.26 -42.42
CA LEU A 588 8.44 9.03 -42.58
C LEU A 588 8.67 10.56 -42.59
N ASN A 589 9.93 11.00 -42.49
CA ASN A 589 10.28 12.41 -42.41
C ASN A 589 9.55 13.14 -41.27
N GLY A 590 9.36 12.44 -40.15
CA GLY A 590 8.62 12.92 -38.99
C GLY A 590 9.49 13.46 -37.85
N LEU A 591 10.81 13.19 -37.87
CA LEU A 591 11.74 13.59 -36.81
C LEU A 591 12.30 15.00 -37.02
N ALA A 592 12.42 15.76 -35.92
CA ALA A 592 13.14 17.03 -35.90
C ALA A 592 14.65 16.79 -36.09
N ALA A 593 15.29 17.61 -36.92
CA ALA A 593 16.70 17.42 -37.25
C ALA A 593 17.64 17.62 -36.04
N ASP A 594 17.24 18.45 -35.08
CA ASP A 594 17.98 18.73 -33.84
C ASP A 594 17.46 17.93 -32.63
N GLY A 595 16.52 17.00 -32.84
CA GLY A 595 15.95 16.18 -31.78
C GLY A 595 15.12 16.97 -30.76
N ARG A 596 14.49 18.09 -31.15
CA ARG A 596 13.63 18.91 -30.28
C ARG A 596 12.21 19.05 -30.79
N CYS A 597 11.23 18.99 -29.89
CA CYS A 597 9.85 19.37 -30.19
C CYS A 597 9.69 20.89 -30.13
N LYS A 598 9.85 21.57 -31.27
CA LYS A 598 9.74 23.04 -31.37
C LYS A 598 8.30 23.49 -31.57
N SER A 599 7.44 23.15 -30.61
CA SER A 599 5.98 23.36 -30.68
C SER A 599 5.61 24.82 -30.96
N PHE A 600 4.93 25.06 -32.08
CA PHE A 600 4.48 26.37 -32.58
C PHE A 600 5.60 27.36 -32.96
N ALA A 601 6.84 26.90 -33.08
CA ALA A 601 7.96 27.70 -33.58
C ALA A 601 7.91 27.82 -35.11
N ASP A 602 8.52 28.88 -35.65
CA ASP A 602 8.61 29.09 -37.11
C ASP A 602 9.49 28.06 -37.83
N ASP A 603 10.50 27.55 -37.14
CA ASP A 603 11.45 26.54 -37.58
C ASP A 603 11.09 25.12 -37.13
N ALA A 604 9.85 24.90 -36.68
CA ALA A 604 9.30 23.58 -36.38
C ALA A 604 9.42 22.64 -37.59
N ASP A 605 10.12 21.51 -37.43
CA ASP A 605 10.52 20.61 -38.51
C ASP A 605 10.22 19.12 -38.23
N GLY A 606 9.68 18.78 -37.06
CA GLY A 606 9.36 17.40 -36.68
C GLY A 606 9.24 17.20 -35.17
N THR A 607 9.06 15.94 -34.77
CA THR A 607 8.97 15.53 -33.37
C THR A 607 10.31 15.03 -32.84
N SER A 608 10.47 15.10 -31.51
CA SER A 608 11.46 14.35 -30.74
C SER A 608 10.74 13.32 -29.89
N TRP A 609 11.29 12.11 -29.76
CA TRP A 609 10.66 11.05 -28.98
C TRP A 609 11.10 11.08 -27.54
N ALA A 610 10.19 10.67 -26.67
CA ALA A 610 10.46 10.51 -25.26
C ALA A 610 9.72 9.30 -24.67
N GLU A 611 10.24 8.84 -23.55
CA GLU A 611 9.62 7.86 -22.66
C GLU A 611 8.87 8.59 -21.54
N GLY A 612 7.99 7.87 -20.87
CA GLY A 612 7.35 8.37 -19.67
C GLY A 612 6.25 7.46 -19.15
N CYS A 613 5.93 7.62 -17.87
CA CYS A 613 4.78 7.01 -17.22
C CYS A 613 4.08 8.07 -16.38
N GLY A 614 2.75 8.09 -16.41
CA GLY A 614 1.93 8.93 -15.54
C GLY A 614 0.64 8.21 -15.18
N VAL A 615 0.24 8.30 -13.91
CA VAL A 615 -1.00 7.71 -13.39
C VAL A 615 -1.72 8.74 -12.53
N LEU A 616 -3.03 8.83 -12.70
CA LEU A 616 -3.97 9.61 -11.91
C LEU A 616 -4.84 8.65 -11.08
N VAL A 617 -5.17 9.06 -9.86
CA VAL A 617 -6.19 8.40 -9.04
C VAL A 617 -7.46 9.24 -9.11
N LEU A 618 -8.54 8.62 -9.57
CA LEU A 618 -9.81 9.27 -9.86
C LEU A 618 -10.91 8.72 -8.96
N LYS A 619 -11.80 9.61 -8.52
CA LYS A 619 -13.02 9.29 -7.77
C LYS A 619 -14.14 10.23 -8.20
N ARG A 620 -15.38 9.92 -7.84
CA ARG A 620 -16.44 10.94 -7.81
C ARG A 620 -16.17 11.92 -6.67
N LEU A 621 -16.58 13.19 -6.81
CA LEU A 621 -16.37 14.22 -5.80
C LEU A 621 -17.04 13.85 -4.47
N SER A 622 -18.22 13.23 -4.52
CA SER A 622 -18.95 12.72 -3.36
C SER A 622 -18.15 11.68 -2.59
N ASP A 623 -17.54 10.72 -3.28
CA ASP A 623 -16.69 9.68 -2.68
C ASP A 623 -15.38 10.24 -2.16
N ALA A 624 -14.77 11.21 -2.87
CA ALA A 624 -13.58 11.90 -2.39
C ALA A 624 -13.88 12.66 -1.09
N ARG A 625 -15.02 13.35 -1.01
CA ARG A 625 -15.48 14.05 0.21
C ARG A 625 -15.79 13.09 1.35
N ARG A 626 -16.51 11.99 1.05
CA ARG A 626 -16.84 10.95 2.03
C ARG A 626 -15.58 10.39 2.68
N ASP A 627 -14.55 10.16 1.88
CA ASP A 627 -13.32 9.51 2.33
C ASP A 627 -12.26 10.53 2.81
N GLY A 628 -12.58 11.83 2.80
CA GLY A 628 -11.70 12.91 3.27
C GLY A 628 -10.47 13.11 2.38
N ASP A 629 -10.59 12.86 1.08
CA ASP A 629 -9.51 12.98 0.12
C ASP A 629 -9.27 14.44 -0.29
N ARG A 630 -8.00 14.78 -0.48
CA ARG A 630 -7.62 16.05 -1.11
C ARG A 630 -7.99 16.00 -2.59
N VAL A 631 -8.74 16.99 -3.06
CA VAL A 631 -9.02 17.16 -4.49
C VAL A 631 -7.93 18.03 -5.11
N LEU A 632 -7.20 17.50 -6.09
CA LEU A 632 -6.17 18.23 -6.82
C LEU A 632 -6.75 19.05 -7.97
N ALA A 633 -7.72 18.48 -8.69
CA ALA A 633 -8.43 19.11 -9.80
C ALA A 633 -9.71 18.33 -10.14
N VAL A 634 -10.57 18.93 -10.97
CA VAL A 634 -11.81 18.32 -11.47
C VAL A 634 -11.68 18.03 -12.96
N VAL A 635 -12.09 16.83 -13.39
CA VAL A 635 -12.24 16.49 -14.82
C VAL A 635 -13.64 16.88 -15.26
N ARG A 636 -13.78 18.07 -15.84
CA ARG A 636 -15.09 18.68 -16.14
C ARG A 636 -15.74 18.16 -17.39
N GLY A 637 -14.97 17.99 -18.46
CA GLY A 637 -15.51 17.60 -19.75
C GLY A 637 -14.50 16.77 -20.51
N THR A 638 -14.97 15.74 -21.20
CA THR A 638 -14.13 14.91 -22.07
C THR A 638 -14.83 14.65 -23.40
N ALA A 639 -14.07 14.52 -24.47
CA ALA A 639 -14.58 14.03 -25.75
C ALA A 639 -13.52 13.26 -26.51
N MET A 640 -13.97 12.27 -27.26
CA MET A 640 -13.16 11.55 -28.25
C MET A 640 -13.87 11.52 -29.61
N ASN A 641 -13.11 11.57 -30.70
CA ASN A 641 -13.64 11.35 -32.04
C ASN A 641 -12.56 10.79 -32.99
N GLN A 642 -12.88 10.71 -34.29
CA GLN A 642 -11.95 10.24 -35.31
C GLN A 642 -11.89 11.23 -36.49
N ASP A 643 -10.71 11.35 -37.09
CA ASP A 643 -10.43 12.23 -38.24
C ASP A 643 -11.23 11.88 -39.49
N GLY A 644 -11.72 10.65 -39.58
CA GLY A 644 -12.38 10.05 -40.71
C GLY A 644 -11.43 9.90 -41.89
N ARG A 645 -11.98 10.13 -43.08
CA ARG A 645 -11.21 10.17 -44.32
C ARG A 645 -10.51 11.53 -44.46
N SER A 646 -9.30 11.65 -43.92
CA SER A 646 -8.40 12.80 -44.08
C SER A 646 -7.53 12.68 -45.35
N GLN A 647 -6.54 13.57 -45.53
CA GLN A 647 -5.64 13.60 -46.70
C GLN A 647 -4.62 12.44 -46.73
N GLY A 648 -4.56 11.65 -45.67
CA GLY A 648 -3.72 10.46 -45.54
C GLY A 648 -3.93 9.87 -44.15
N LEU A 649 -3.72 8.57 -43.97
CA LEU A 649 -4.02 7.87 -42.72
C LEU A 649 -3.44 8.57 -41.48
N THR A 650 -2.24 9.15 -41.63
CA THR A 650 -1.48 9.81 -40.57
C THR A 650 -1.59 11.34 -40.59
N ALA A 651 -2.35 11.91 -41.51
CA ALA A 651 -2.53 13.35 -41.65
C ALA A 651 -3.66 13.86 -40.74
N PRO A 652 -3.41 14.86 -39.87
CA PRO A 652 -4.41 15.36 -38.92
C PRO A 652 -5.54 16.11 -39.62
N ASN A 653 -6.73 16.16 -38.99
CA ASN A 653 -7.90 16.87 -39.50
C ASN A 653 -8.38 17.99 -38.57
N GLY A 654 -8.11 19.25 -38.96
CA GLY A 654 -8.51 20.43 -38.16
C GLY A 654 -10.01 20.51 -37.87
N LEU A 655 -10.90 20.07 -38.77
CA LEU A 655 -12.34 20.06 -38.50
C LEU A 655 -12.72 19.00 -37.45
N ALA A 656 -12.02 17.86 -37.42
CA ALA A 656 -12.21 16.84 -36.39
C ALA A 656 -11.70 17.34 -35.03
N GLN A 657 -10.56 18.02 -35.00
CA GLN A 657 -10.03 18.68 -33.81
C GLN A 657 -11.00 19.75 -33.26
N GLN A 658 -11.59 20.59 -34.13
CA GLN A 658 -12.63 21.51 -33.70
C GLN A 658 -13.85 20.80 -33.09
N ARG A 659 -14.29 19.70 -33.70
CA ARG A 659 -15.44 18.92 -33.20
C ARG A 659 -15.16 18.29 -31.84
N VAL A 660 -13.96 17.74 -31.61
CA VAL A 660 -13.63 17.13 -30.31
C VAL A 660 -13.53 18.18 -29.20
N VAL A 661 -12.95 19.35 -29.48
CA VAL A 661 -12.89 20.44 -28.49
C VAL A 661 -14.30 20.95 -28.17
N ARG A 662 -15.16 21.16 -29.18
CA ARG A 662 -16.58 21.52 -28.95
C ARG A 662 -17.34 20.43 -28.19
N GLY A 663 -17.05 19.16 -28.47
CA GLY A 663 -17.63 18.03 -27.75
C GLY A 663 -17.28 18.03 -26.26
N ALA A 664 -16.01 18.28 -25.92
CA ALA A 664 -15.58 18.34 -24.53
C ALA A 664 -16.17 19.54 -23.78
N LEU A 665 -16.29 20.70 -24.46
CA LEU A 665 -17.00 21.87 -23.93
C LEU A 665 -18.47 21.54 -23.65
N ALA A 666 -19.14 20.85 -24.58
CA ALA A 666 -20.53 20.43 -24.39
C ALA A 666 -20.70 19.40 -23.26
N ASP A 667 -19.81 18.41 -23.16
CA ASP A 667 -19.80 17.42 -22.05
C ASP A 667 -19.65 18.09 -20.69
N GLY A 668 -18.83 19.15 -20.61
CA GLY A 668 -18.63 19.90 -19.36
C GLY A 668 -19.67 21.00 -19.09
N GLY A 669 -20.63 21.24 -19.99
CA GLY A 669 -21.56 22.37 -19.89
C GLY A 669 -20.89 23.75 -19.97
N LEU A 670 -19.79 23.85 -20.73
CA LEU A 670 -18.92 25.04 -20.80
C LEU A 670 -19.02 25.73 -22.15
N THR A 671 -18.69 27.02 -22.16
CA THR A 671 -18.52 27.81 -23.38
C THR A 671 -17.02 28.00 -23.69
N PRO A 672 -16.67 28.34 -24.94
CA PRO A 672 -15.29 28.66 -25.27
C PRO A 672 -14.70 29.72 -24.33
N ALA A 673 -15.48 30.71 -23.89
CA ALA A 673 -15.04 31.80 -23.01
C ALA A 673 -14.63 31.37 -21.60
N ASP A 674 -14.94 30.14 -21.18
CA ASP A 674 -14.64 29.60 -19.85
C ASP A 674 -13.23 29.01 -19.72
N ILE A 675 -12.57 28.69 -20.85
CA ILE A 675 -11.23 28.08 -20.86
C ILE A 675 -10.17 29.18 -20.86
N ASP A 676 -9.15 29.07 -20.02
CA ASP A 676 -8.08 30.07 -19.93
C ASP A 676 -6.82 29.64 -20.71
N ALA A 677 -6.52 28.34 -20.73
CA ALA A 677 -5.34 27.80 -21.39
C ALA A 677 -5.62 26.47 -22.10
N VAL A 678 -4.78 26.10 -23.07
CA VAL A 678 -4.73 24.76 -23.68
C VAL A 678 -3.30 24.24 -23.66
N GLU A 679 -3.13 23.07 -23.03
CA GLU A 679 -2.00 22.19 -23.24
C GLU A 679 -2.25 21.39 -24.52
N ALA A 680 -1.54 21.76 -25.57
CA ALA A 680 -1.76 21.28 -26.93
C ALA A 680 -1.10 19.93 -27.20
N HIS A 681 -1.55 19.26 -28.27
CA HIS A 681 -0.85 18.09 -28.78
C HIS A 681 0.51 18.50 -29.37
N ALA A 682 0.54 19.52 -30.23
CA ALA A 682 1.68 20.30 -30.71
C ALA A 682 3.03 19.56 -30.68
N THR A 683 3.22 18.70 -31.68
CA THR A 683 4.40 17.84 -31.79
C THR A 683 5.60 18.52 -32.43
N GLY A 684 5.49 19.81 -32.81
CA GLY A 684 6.56 20.53 -33.49
C GLY A 684 6.62 20.22 -34.98
N THR A 685 5.53 19.74 -35.57
CA THR A 685 5.49 19.33 -36.97
C THR A 685 5.03 20.47 -37.88
N VAL A 686 5.63 20.55 -39.08
CA VAL A 686 5.37 21.62 -40.07
C VAL A 686 3.87 21.76 -40.41
N LEU A 687 3.17 20.63 -40.51
CA LEU A 687 1.74 20.57 -40.85
C LEU A 687 0.83 20.55 -39.61
N GLY A 688 1.19 19.80 -38.57
CA GLY A 688 0.32 19.57 -37.41
C GLY A 688 0.09 20.83 -36.60
N ASP A 689 1.15 21.59 -36.30
CA ASP A 689 1.06 22.75 -35.43
C ASP A 689 0.14 23.84 -35.99
N PRO A 690 0.21 24.22 -37.30
CA PRO A 690 -0.76 25.16 -37.88
C PRO A 690 -2.20 24.64 -37.92
N ILE A 691 -2.41 23.34 -38.15
CA ILE A 691 -3.73 22.73 -38.17
C ILE A 691 -4.38 22.81 -36.78
N GLU A 692 -3.63 22.49 -35.74
CA GLU A 692 -4.11 22.55 -34.35
C GLU A 692 -4.39 23.98 -33.90
N ALA A 693 -3.45 24.91 -34.13
CA ALA A 693 -3.66 26.31 -33.78
C ALA A 693 -4.86 26.91 -34.53
N GLY A 694 -5.02 26.60 -35.82
CA GLY A 694 -6.18 27.04 -36.60
C GLY A 694 -7.50 26.45 -36.09
N ALA A 695 -7.50 25.18 -35.66
CA ALA A 695 -8.66 24.55 -35.05
C ALA A 695 -9.04 25.23 -33.72
N LEU A 696 -8.06 25.51 -32.86
CA LEU A 696 -8.29 26.23 -31.60
C LEU A 696 -8.78 27.65 -31.84
N ALA A 697 -8.11 28.43 -32.71
CA ALA A 697 -8.55 29.79 -33.05
C ALA A 697 -10.01 29.80 -33.56
N SER A 698 -10.41 28.80 -34.36
CA SER A 698 -11.79 28.68 -34.85
C SER A 698 -12.82 28.34 -33.77
N VAL A 699 -12.45 27.55 -32.75
CA VAL A 699 -13.36 27.22 -31.64
C VAL A 699 -13.47 28.38 -30.65
N PHE A 700 -12.35 29.08 -30.44
CA PHE A 700 -12.20 30.15 -29.45
C PHE A 700 -12.30 31.56 -30.06
N ALA A 701 -12.91 31.69 -31.23
CA ALA A 701 -13.10 32.95 -31.93
C ALA A 701 -13.95 33.96 -31.13
N GLY A 702 -13.65 35.25 -31.28
CA GLY A 702 -14.43 36.34 -30.68
C GLY A 702 -14.25 36.51 -29.17
N ARG A 703 -13.21 35.93 -28.59
CA ARG A 703 -12.87 36.10 -27.17
C ARG A 703 -12.28 37.46 -26.87
N VAL A 704 -12.59 37.99 -25.68
CA VAL A 704 -12.02 39.25 -25.17
C VAL A 704 -10.60 39.04 -24.61
N ARG A 705 -10.33 37.87 -24.03
CA ARG A 705 -9.03 37.49 -23.47
C ARG A 705 -8.45 36.34 -24.29
N PRO A 706 -7.18 36.42 -24.70
CA PRO A 706 -6.57 35.36 -25.48
C PRO A 706 -6.59 34.04 -24.71
N LEU A 707 -6.67 32.94 -25.44
CA LEU A 707 -6.43 31.61 -24.93
C LEU A 707 -4.93 31.39 -24.85
N HIS A 708 -4.42 31.08 -23.67
CA HIS A 708 -3.00 30.76 -23.51
C HIS A 708 -2.69 29.37 -24.10
N LEU A 709 -1.66 29.28 -24.93
CA LEU A 709 -1.31 28.05 -25.64
C LEU A 709 0.10 27.60 -25.28
N GLY A 710 0.30 26.30 -25.04
CA GLY A 710 1.61 25.72 -24.83
C GLY A 710 1.67 24.20 -24.94
N SER A 711 2.88 23.63 -24.78
CA SER A 711 3.10 22.18 -24.84
C SER A 711 4.28 21.74 -23.97
N ALA A 712 4.07 20.74 -23.11
CA ALA A 712 5.10 20.06 -22.32
C ALA A 712 6.10 19.31 -23.19
N LYS A 713 5.75 18.98 -24.44
CA LYS A 713 6.67 18.29 -25.36
C LYS A 713 7.90 19.11 -25.67
N SER A 714 7.79 20.44 -25.62
CA SER A 714 8.95 21.34 -25.74
C SER A 714 9.97 21.16 -24.61
N ASN A 715 9.53 20.67 -23.44
CA ASN A 715 10.41 20.40 -22.30
C ASN A 715 10.97 18.97 -22.33
N ILE A 716 10.12 17.96 -22.54
CA ILE A 716 10.51 16.56 -22.32
C ILE A 716 10.54 15.68 -23.58
N GLY A 717 10.12 16.22 -24.74
CA GLY A 717 9.87 15.43 -25.94
C GLY A 717 8.46 14.80 -25.99
N HIS A 718 8.16 14.04 -27.05
CA HIS A 718 6.88 13.39 -27.22
C HIS A 718 6.88 12.02 -26.51
N ALA A 719 6.29 11.97 -25.31
CA ALA A 719 6.16 10.77 -24.48
C ALA A 719 5.12 9.74 -24.98
N GLN A 720 4.91 9.67 -26.30
CA GLN A 720 4.05 8.68 -26.96
C GLN A 720 2.70 8.45 -26.25
N ALA A 721 2.36 7.23 -25.81
CA ALA A 721 1.08 6.91 -25.17
C ALA A 721 0.86 7.64 -23.83
N ALA A 722 1.94 8.00 -23.13
CA ALA A 722 1.88 8.75 -21.86
C ALA A 722 1.69 10.27 -22.05
N SER A 723 1.81 10.81 -23.27
CA SER A 723 1.82 12.26 -23.52
C SER A 723 0.58 12.99 -23.00
N GLY A 724 -0.59 12.36 -23.14
CA GLY A 724 -1.86 12.93 -22.71
C GLY A 724 -1.93 13.16 -21.21
N VAL A 725 -1.68 12.11 -20.42
CA VAL A 725 -1.69 12.20 -18.96
C VAL A 725 -0.61 13.13 -18.43
N ILE A 726 0.56 13.20 -19.07
CA ILE A 726 1.62 14.16 -18.69
C ILE A 726 1.16 15.61 -18.88
N GLY A 727 0.41 15.88 -19.96
CA GLY A 727 -0.24 17.17 -20.17
C GLY A 727 -1.27 17.50 -19.08
N VAL A 728 -2.04 16.49 -18.62
CA VAL A 728 -2.96 16.65 -17.47
C VAL A 728 -2.18 16.97 -16.20
N ILE A 729 -1.12 16.22 -15.88
CA ILE A 729 -0.27 16.44 -14.70
C ILE A 729 0.30 17.86 -14.71
N LYS A 730 0.87 18.31 -15.85
CA LYS A 730 1.34 19.70 -16.01
C LYS A 730 0.26 20.72 -15.66
N MET A 731 -0.98 20.49 -16.12
CA MET A 731 -2.06 21.44 -15.90
C MET A 731 -2.62 21.43 -14.49
N VAL A 732 -2.63 20.28 -13.82
CA VAL A 732 -2.91 20.20 -12.38
C VAL A 732 -1.85 20.96 -11.59
N LEU A 733 -0.56 20.76 -11.88
CA LEU A 733 0.54 21.48 -11.22
C LEU A 733 0.45 23.01 -11.46
N ALA A 734 0.16 23.43 -12.70
CA ALA A 734 -0.03 24.85 -13.03
C ALA A 734 -1.18 25.51 -12.26
N LEU A 735 -2.27 24.76 -12.00
CA LEU A 735 -3.39 25.22 -11.16
C LEU A 735 -2.95 25.38 -9.69
N GLN A 736 -2.21 24.40 -9.16
CA GLN A 736 -1.73 24.38 -7.78
C GLN A 736 -0.70 25.48 -7.49
N HIS A 737 0.20 25.73 -8.43
CA HIS A 737 1.25 26.76 -8.32
C HIS A 737 0.83 28.12 -8.89
N GLU A 738 -0.41 28.24 -9.37
CA GLU A 738 -0.98 29.48 -9.89
C GLU A 738 -0.12 30.14 -11.00
N LEU A 739 0.48 29.32 -11.86
CA LEU A 739 1.44 29.75 -12.88
C LEU A 739 1.33 28.85 -14.11
N LEU A 740 1.26 29.45 -15.29
CA LEU A 740 1.39 28.77 -16.58
C LEU A 740 2.87 28.81 -17.02
N PRO A 741 3.56 27.66 -17.12
CA PRO A 741 4.94 27.61 -17.60
C PRO A 741 5.07 28.02 -19.07
N ARG A 742 6.27 28.50 -19.45
CA ARG A 742 6.56 28.82 -20.85
C ARG A 742 6.71 27.55 -21.70
N THR A 743 6.45 27.67 -23.00
CA THR A 743 6.79 26.69 -24.03
C THR A 743 8.18 27.02 -24.59
N LEU A 744 9.05 26.02 -24.70
CA LEU A 744 10.43 26.20 -25.15
C LEU A 744 10.52 26.28 -26.67
N HIS A 745 11.64 26.84 -27.15
CA HIS A 745 12.02 26.93 -28.57
C HIS A 745 11.08 27.74 -29.47
N ALA A 746 10.18 28.53 -28.87
CA ALA A 746 9.17 29.28 -29.60
C ALA A 746 9.34 30.81 -29.51
N GLU A 747 10.60 31.28 -29.44
CA GLU A 747 10.93 32.71 -29.40
C GLU A 747 10.34 33.46 -30.60
N LYS A 748 10.43 32.83 -31.78
CA LYS A 748 9.78 33.25 -33.01
C LYS A 748 8.57 32.34 -33.31
N PRO A 749 7.32 32.83 -33.11
CA PRO A 749 6.12 32.06 -33.41
C PRO A 749 6.00 31.74 -34.90
N ASN A 750 5.36 30.61 -35.21
CA ASN A 750 5.18 30.14 -36.57
C ASN A 750 4.37 31.11 -37.43
N THR A 751 4.97 31.57 -38.52
CA THR A 751 4.37 32.55 -39.44
C THR A 751 3.21 31.99 -40.28
N ARG A 752 3.02 30.66 -40.27
CA ARG A 752 1.88 29.98 -40.91
C ARG A 752 0.62 29.99 -40.04
N ILE A 753 0.71 30.48 -38.81
CA ILE A 753 -0.40 30.65 -37.87
C ILE A 753 -0.73 32.13 -37.81
N ASP A 754 -2.02 32.47 -37.93
CA ASP A 754 -2.47 33.85 -37.72
C ASP A 754 -2.57 34.14 -36.22
N TRP A 755 -1.56 34.84 -35.70
CA TRP A 755 -1.53 35.33 -34.32
C TRP A 755 -2.17 36.71 -34.15
N THR A 756 -2.55 37.38 -35.25
CA THR A 756 -2.96 38.80 -35.23
C THR A 756 -4.40 39.01 -34.79
N GLY A 757 -5.26 37.98 -34.90
CA GLY A 757 -6.65 38.03 -34.44
C GLY A 757 -6.80 38.17 -32.92
N GLY A 758 -5.76 37.85 -32.15
CA GLY A 758 -5.73 38.02 -30.69
C GLY A 758 -6.49 36.95 -29.91
N GLU A 759 -7.01 35.91 -30.58
CA GLU A 759 -7.69 34.78 -29.93
C GLU A 759 -6.72 33.87 -29.18
N LEU A 760 -5.49 33.74 -29.66
CA LEU A 760 -4.45 32.85 -29.13
C LEU A 760 -3.23 33.65 -28.67
N GLU A 761 -2.67 33.29 -27.52
CA GLU A 761 -1.39 33.82 -27.03
C GLU A 761 -0.47 32.65 -26.68
N LEU A 762 0.61 32.48 -27.45
CA LEU A 762 1.64 31.48 -27.16
C LEU A 762 2.41 31.86 -25.89
N LEU A 763 2.52 30.91 -24.95
CA LEU A 763 3.23 31.08 -23.68
C LEU A 763 4.75 31.11 -23.88
N ARG A 764 5.30 32.23 -24.36
CA ARG A 764 6.77 32.41 -24.53
C ARG A 764 7.48 32.77 -23.23
N GLU A 765 6.73 33.32 -22.28
CA GLU A 765 7.18 33.63 -20.93
C GLU A 765 6.20 33.03 -19.91
N PRO A 766 6.64 32.70 -18.69
CA PRO A 766 5.73 32.23 -17.65
C PRO A 766 4.64 33.28 -17.35
N ARG A 767 3.41 32.83 -17.13
CA ARG A 767 2.26 33.72 -16.85
C ARG A 767 1.61 33.36 -15.53
N LYS A 768 1.45 34.35 -14.66
CA LYS A 768 0.67 34.19 -13.42
C LYS A 768 -0.77 33.81 -13.75
N TRP A 769 -1.29 32.83 -13.03
CA TRP A 769 -2.64 32.32 -13.16
C TRP A 769 -3.29 32.18 -11.78
N PRO A 770 -3.46 33.31 -11.05
CA PRO A 770 -3.90 33.33 -9.66
C PRO A 770 -5.34 32.84 -9.52
N ARG A 771 -5.65 32.20 -8.38
CA ARG A 771 -7.03 31.90 -8.04
C ARG A 771 -7.81 33.20 -7.87
N THR A 772 -8.99 33.28 -8.50
CA THR A 772 -9.89 34.43 -8.42
C THR A 772 -11.33 33.96 -8.27
N ARG A 773 -12.31 34.88 -8.30
CA ARG A 773 -13.73 34.48 -8.39
C ARG A 773 -14.09 33.73 -9.67
N ARG A 774 -13.30 33.91 -10.74
CA ARG A 774 -13.49 33.15 -11.97
C ARG A 774 -12.73 31.84 -11.84
N VAL A 775 -13.47 30.75 -12.03
CA VAL A 775 -12.93 29.39 -12.02
C VAL A 775 -11.91 29.21 -13.14
N ARG A 776 -10.71 28.78 -12.78
CA ARG A 776 -9.61 28.49 -13.71
C ARG A 776 -9.81 27.15 -14.40
N ARG A 777 -9.69 27.14 -15.73
CA ARG A 777 -9.88 25.93 -16.56
C ARG A 777 -8.85 25.84 -17.68
N ALA A 778 -8.36 24.63 -17.94
CA ALA A 778 -7.49 24.34 -19.07
C ALA A 778 -7.98 23.14 -19.88
N GLY A 779 -7.83 23.22 -21.20
CA GLY A 779 -7.99 22.06 -22.08
C GLY A 779 -6.67 21.29 -22.25
N VAL A 780 -6.74 19.99 -22.45
CA VAL A 780 -5.60 19.12 -22.78
C VAL A 780 -5.96 18.32 -24.02
N SER A 781 -5.17 18.48 -25.08
CA SER A 781 -5.38 17.82 -26.37
C SER A 781 -4.38 16.69 -26.59
N SER A 782 -4.85 15.55 -27.10
CA SER A 782 -3.96 14.54 -27.68
C SER A 782 -4.57 13.89 -28.91
N PHE A 783 -3.82 13.86 -30.01
CA PHE A 783 -4.26 13.40 -31.31
C PHE A 783 -3.39 12.23 -31.76
N GLY A 784 -3.99 11.04 -31.87
CA GLY A 784 -3.28 9.83 -32.25
C GLY A 784 -2.98 9.82 -33.75
N ILE A 785 -1.83 9.26 -34.14
CA ILE A 785 -1.45 9.11 -35.56
C ILE A 785 -2.43 8.22 -36.36
N SER A 786 -3.24 7.41 -35.67
CA SER A 786 -4.35 6.65 -36.25
C SER A 786 -5.61 7.50 -36.51
N GLY A 787 -5.57 8.80 -36.22
CA GLY A 787 -6.66 9.75 -36.37
C GLY A 787 -7.64 9.81 -35.19
N THR A 788 -7.38 9.11 -34.08
CA THR A 788 -8.23 9.20 -32.88
C THR A 788 -7.85 10.42 -32.05
N ASN A 789 -8.77 11.40 -31.96
CA ASN A 789 -8.56 12.63 -31.22
C ASN A 789 -9.25 12.57 -29.87
N THR A 790 -8.59 13.08 -28.82
CA THR A 790 -9.19 13.24 -27.49
C THR A 790 -8.89 14.62 -26.94
N HIS A 791 -9.88 15.23 -26.30
CA HIS A 791 -9.74 16.50 -25.57
C HIS A 791 -10.38 16.38 -24.20
N VAL A 792 -9.68 16.86 -23.16
CA VAL A 792 -10.10 16.83 -21.76
C VAL A 792 -10.04 18.23 -21.19
N ILE A 793 -11.02 18.62 -20.38
CA ILE A 793 -11.07 19.90 -19.68
C ILE A 793 -10.83 19.64 -18.19
N ILE A 794 -9.76 20.26 -17.67
CA ILE A 794 -9.37 20.25 -16.27
C ILE A 794 -9.76 21.59 -15.64
N GLU A 795 -10.36 21.53 -14.45
CA GLU A 795 -10.79 22.67 -13.67
C GLU A 795 -10.13 22.65 -12.30
N GLU A 796 -9.89 23.85 -11.75
CA GLU A 796 -9.35 23.96 -10.39
C GLU A 796 -10.22 23.26 -9.34
N ALA A 797 -9.58 22.74 -8.30
CA ALA A 797 -10.28 22.12 -7.19
C ALA A 797 -11.27 23.10 -6.52
N PRO A 798 -12.41 22.60 -5.98
CA PRO A 798 -13.28 23.38 -5.12
C PRO A 798 -12.48 23.99 -3.96
N GLU A 799 -12.91 25.16 -3.49
CA GLU A 799 -12.24 25.79 -2.34
C GLU A 799 -12.41 24.87 -1.13
N ALA A 800 -11.30 24.50 -0.51
CA ALA A 800 -11.35 23.75 0.75
C ALA A 800 -12.01 24.66 1.79
N PRO A 801 -12.97 24.16 2.59
CA PRO A 801 -13.53 24.97 3.67
C PRO A 801 -12.40 25.44 4.58
N GLU A 802 -12.36 26.75 4.89
CA GLU A 802 -11.39 27.32 5.83
C GLU A 802 -11.48 26.55 7.16
N THR A 803 -10.43 25.81 7.47
CA THR A 803 -10.37 25.03 8.69
C THR A 803 -9.87 25.92 9.82
N VAL A 804 -10.78 26.26 10.72
CA VAL A 804 -10.44 26.88 12.00
C VAL A 804 -9.63 25.85 12.79
N VAL A 805 -8.31 26.05 12.86
CA VAL A 805 -7.42 25.28 13.74
C VAL A 805 -7.79 25.64 15.17
N ALA A 806 -8.73 24.88 15.76
CA ALA A 806 -8.94 24.91 17.19
C ALA A 806 -7.84 24.06 17.85
N ASP A 807 -7.14 24.62 18.85
CA ASP A 807 -6.28 23.86 19.77
C ASP A 807 -7.04 22.64 20.29
N ARG A 808 -6.58 21.43 19.95
CA ARG A 808 -7.30 20.17 20.20
C ARG A 808 -6.32 19.00 20.38
N PRO A 809 -6.72 17.96 21.15
CA PRO A 809 -5.81 16.94 21.67
C PRO A 809 -4.93 16.30 20.58
N GLY A 810 -3.61 16.40 20.73
CA GLY A 810 -2.63 16.06 19.69
C GLY A 810 -1.40 16.97 19.69
N ASP A 811 -1.47 18.12 20.35
CA ASP A 811 -0.34 19.07 20.58
C ASP A 811 0.60 18.59 21.70
N GLY A 812 0.83 17.27 21.77
CA GLY A 812 1.91 16.75 22.61
C GLY A 812 3.26 17.17 22.02
N PRO A 813 4.29 17.44 22.83
CA PRO A 813 5.61 17.86 22.35
C PRO A 813 6.35 16.77 21.54
N VAL A 814 5.79 15.57 21.38
CA VAL A 814 6.43 14.41 20.76
C VAL A 814 5.39 13.61 19.98
N HIS A 815 5.68 13.33 18.71
CA HIS A 815 4.78 12.63 17.78
C HIS A 815 5.38 11.29 17.35
N PRO A 816 4.60 10.18 17.29
CA PRO A 816 5.08 8.90 16.79
C PRO A 816 4.96 8.84 15.26
N LEU A 817 6.09 8.68 14.59
CA LEU A 817 6.20 8.45 13.15
C LEU A 817 6.30 6.95 12.92
N VAL A 818 5.31 6.39 12.23
CA VAL A 818 5.23 4.96 11.94
C VAL A 818 5.84 4.70 10.57
N ILE A 819 6.84 3.82 10.51
CA ILE A 819 7.59 3.53 9.29
C ILE A 819 7.78 2.03 9.13
N SER A 820 7.72 1.54 7.90
CA SER A 820 7.85 0.11 7.62
C SER A 820 8.57 -0.16 6.30
N GLY A 821 9.18 -1.34 6.18
CA GLY A 821 9.74 -1.93 4.97
C GLY A 821 9.37 -3.41 4.86
N THR A 822 9.55 -4.02 3.68
CA THR A 822 9.36 -5.48 3.51
C THR A 822 10.37 -6.29 4.32
N ASP A 823 11.57 -5.74 4.52
CA ASP A 823 12.63 -6.32 5.34
C ASP A 823 13.42 -5.22 6.09
N PRO A 824 14.35 -5.59 7.00
CA PRO A 824 15.14 -4.60 7.73
C PRO A 824 16.00 -3.67 6.86
N ALA A 825 16.43 -4.09 5.67
CA ALA A 825 17.21 -3.24 4.77
C ALA A 825 16.31 -2.21 4.07
N ALA A 826 15.13 -2.62 3.61
CA ALA A 826 14.11 -1.74 3.07
C ALA A 826 13.62 -0.71 4.11
N LEU A 827 13.40 -1.13 5.35
CA LEU A 827 13.05 -0.23 6.45
C LEU A 827 14.09 0.88 6.64
N ARG A 828 15.39 0.52 6.63
CA ARG A 828 16.48 1.50 6.73
C ARG A 828 16.56 2.42 5.51
N ALA A 829 16.28 1.90 4.31
CA ALA A 829 16.24 2.72 3.10
C ALA A 829 15.09 3.74 3.16
N GLN A 830 13.91 3.30 3.60
CA GLN A 830 12.76 4.17 3.82
C GLN A 830 13.06 5.25 4.87
N ALA A 831 13.71 4.88 5.97
CA ALA A 831 14.04 5.82 7.05
C ALA A 831 15.02 6.90 6.58
N ARG A 832 16.04 6.54 5.80
CA ARG A 832 16.95 7.51 5.18
C ARG A 832 16.24 8.43 4.20
N HIS A 833 15.37 7.88 3.35
CA HIS A 833 14.58 8.68 2.39
C HIS A 833 13.72 9.73 3.12
N TRP A 834 13.04 9.33 4.19
CA TRP A 834 12.25 10.26 5.00
C TRP A 834 13.10 11.31 5.72
N ALA A 835 14.29 10.93 6.22
CA ALA A 835 15.20 11.88 6.85
C ALA A 835 15.66 12.98 5.88
N GLU A 836 16.06 12.61 4.65
CA GLU A 836 16.47 13.56 3.61
C GLU A 836 15.32 14.50 3.21
N TRP A 837 14.10 13.98 3.14
CA TRP A 837 12.91 14.79 2.85
C TRP A 837 12.60 15.80 3.95
N LEU A 838 12.78 15.42 5.22
CA LEU A 838 12.59 16.29 6.39
C LEU A 838 13.67 17.36 6.49
N ASP A 839 14.93 17.06 6.13
CA ASP A 839 16.01 18.05 6.11
C ASP A 839 15.69 19.23 5.17
N ALA A 840 15.05 18.93 4.03
CA ALA A 840 14.60 19.94 3.07
C ALA A 840 13.37 20.72 3.55
N ARG A 841 12.71 20.29 4.64
CA ARG A 841 11.43 20.83 5.15
C ARG A 841 11.45 20.98 6.68
N PRO A 842 12.32 21.84 7.24
CA PRO A 842 12.46 21.98 8.70
C PRO A 842 11.21 22.52 9.41
N ALA A 843 10.27 23.11 8.65
CA ALA A 843 9.01 23.64 9.15
C ALA A 843 7.81 22.70 8.91
N ALA A 844 8.04 21.43 8.54
CA ALA A 844 6.96 20.49 8.28
C ALA A 844 6.14 20.20 9.56
N PRO A 845 4.80 20.16 9.48
CA PRO A 845 3.94 19.91 10.63
C PRO A 845 4.03 18.45 11.09
N MET A 846 4.74 18.20 12.19
CA MET A 846 5.01 16.85 12.71
C MET A 846 3.74 16.05 13.03
N ARG A 847 2.67 16.73 13.44
CA ARG A 847 1.36 16.11 13.67
C ARG A 847 0.79 15.48 12.41
N ASP A 848 0.85 16.19 11.28
CA ASP A 848 0.30 15.72 10.00
C ASP A 848 1.16 14.59 9.45
N ILE A 849 2.49 14.68 9.64
CA ILE A 849 3.42 13.60 9.32
C ILE A 849 3.09 12.34 10.13
N ALA A 850 2.93 12.46 11.45
CA ALA A 850 2.61 11.34 12.32
C ALA A 850 1.26 10.71 11.95
N HIS A 851 0.21 11.52 11.77
CA HIS A 851 -1.09 11.05 11.30
C HIS A 851 -0.96 10.33 9.96
N THR A 852 -0.37 10.96 8.95
CA THR A 852 -0.23 10.40 7.60
C THR A 852 0.57 9.09 7.61
N SER A 853 1.67 9.04 8.36
CA SER A 853 2.49 7.83 8.51
C SER A 853 1.70 6.68 9.14
N ALA A 854 0.84 6.97 10.12
CA ALA A 854 0.13 5.95 10.89
C ALA A 854 -1.15 5.45 10.19
N VAL A 855 -1.89 6.32 9.49
CA VAL A 855 -3.19 5.96 8.88
C VAL A 855 -3.20 5.92 7.35
N GLY A 856 -2.28 6.63 6.71
CA GLY A 856 -2.22 6.82 5.26
C GLY A 856 -1.17 5.97 4.54
N ARG A 857 -0.55 5.01 5.23
CA ARG A 857 0.46 4.09 4.65
C ARG A 857 0.11 2.63 4.95
N THR A 858 0.52 1.75 4.03
CA THR A 858 0.49 0.30 4.26
C THR A 858 1.66 -0.05 5.19
N HIS A 859 1.36 -0.75 6.29
CA HIS A 859 2.35 -1.17 7.28
C HIS A 859 2.90 -2.55 6.95
N LEU A 860 4.12 -2.59 6.42
CA LEU A 860 4.83 -3.79 5.98
C LEU A 860 5.46 -4.55 7.17
N ASP A 861 6.19 -5.63 6.91
CA ASP A 861 6.63 -6.58 7.94
C ASP A 861 7.71 -6.03 8.87
N ALA A 862 8.75 -5.39 8.34
CA ALA A 862 9.78 -4.76 9.15
C ALA A 862 9.32 -3.36 9.57
N ARG A 863 9.02 -3.17 10.85
CA ARG A 863 8.38 -1.94 11.37
C ARG A 863 9.29 -1.22 12.37
N ALA A 864 9.24 0.10 12.35
CA ALA A 864 9.81 0.95 13.38
C ALA A 864 8.86 2.10 13.71
N VAL A 865 8.99 2.65 14.91
CA VAL A 865 8.31 3.89 15.32
C VAL A 865 9.33 4.83 15.92
N VAL A 866 9.42 6.04 15.38
CA VAL A 866 10.30 7.10 15.85
C VAL A 866 9.46 8.16 16.56
N PHE A 867 9.94 8.64 17.70
CA PHE A 867 9.28 9.71 18.47
C PHE A 867 10.10 10.99 18.33
N ALA A 868 9.46 12.08 17.87
CA ALA A 868 10.13 13.36 17.67
C ALA A 868 9.18 14.54 17.87
N GLY A 869 9.69 15.66 18.40
CA GLY A 869 8.94 16.91 18.56
C GLY A 869 9.01 17.86 17.36
N ASP A 870 10.09 17.78 16.59
CA ASP A 870 10.27 18.58 15.37
C ASP A 870 10.92 17.79 14.23
N ALA A 871 10.98 18.39 13.04
CA ALA A 871 11.50 17.75 11.84
C ALA A 871 13.00 17.40 11.93
N THR A 872 13.78 18.16 12.71
CA THR A 872 15.22 17.94 12.88
C THR A 872 15.47 16.73 13.77
N GLU A 873 14.77 16.65 14.89
CA GLU A 873 14.80 15.48 15.78
C GLU A 873 14.30 14.23 15.04
N ALA A 874 13.23 14.36 14.25
CA ALA A 874 12.70 13.28 13.45
C ALA A 874 13.71 12.76 12.42
N ALA A 875 14.36 13.65 11.67
CA ALA A 875 15.38 13.26 10.71
C ALA A 875 16.59 12.58 11.39
N ALA A 876 17.02 13.06 12.55
CA ALA A 876 18.10 12.43 13.31
C ALA A 876 17.72 11.02 13.79
N ALA A 877 16.52 10.87 14.35
CA ALA A 877 16.06 9.59 14.87
C ALA A 877 15.73 8.58 13.76
N LEU A 878 15.24 9.02 12.59
CA LEU A 878 15.08 8.17 11.40
C LEU A 878 16.42 7.65 10.87
N ARG A 879 17.49 8.45 10.91
CA ARG A 879 18.84 7.95 10.54
C ARG A 879 19.42 6.93 11.52
N ALA A 880 18.88 6.84 12.73
CA ALA A 880 19.30 5.87 13.73
C ALA A 880 18.59 4.49 13.59
N VAL A 881 17.53 4.43 12.79
CA VAL A 881 16.85 3.18 12.37
C VAL A 881 17.74 2.44 11.36
#